data_AF-A0A945JYU8-F1
#
_entry.id   AF-A0A945JYU8-F1
#
_cell.length_a   1.000
_cell.length_b   1.000
_cell.length_c   1.000
_cell.angle_alpha   90.00
_cell.angle_beta   90.00
_cell.angle_gamma   90.00
#
_symmetry.space_group_name_H-M   'P 1'
#
loop_
_entity.id
_entity.type
_entity.pdbx_description
1 polymer ?
#
loop_
_entity_poly.entity_id
_entity_poly.type
_entity_poly.pdbx_seq_one_letter_code
_entity_poly.pdbx_strand_id
1 'polypeptide(L)'
;MSARADRSALPTRQAGHLAIAILLVGLMLSAAATQAAVRVVDRGPGFVRLACPIGSTDQGQRALVGIPLVGSPSLRILETPASAQMAVRLGEVGFFRDQRIVELLIPPGSGVGEAESVSDSVVVEVSFEPNSTGQALAARGAFYEELMYSGSIANYDQARSWRRGQHVAKRAGRSQIPRPEGMFFKVTVQEEGIYRLTGAQLVTAGAPTGIPVASLALYNGGGRPLAESGGAPSGLNPVSFVLEDGGDGLLGTDDYILFYGQGTDRWITEGDAAGQFLSNPFTAANVYWLALDADTTTVSMPLDGSIDDSSTIRTTYVAREHHEEQRAPLFIAPGSIPSGKQWYWELLQQGEARTLDVSHPDAASSVATLRTGFTTHAIADATVQILWDGATVTIQPLQRDLVTVTQDRIEIDGEDGQLTIRGRSDSAAFFDWYEVEYERFLTAVDGELLFDGVQTGEAAYALTGFERPPRVFDISAAGLTQIVGATHDASLGRFSFAAPILSPPRRYAVVADSAFKTPTGVELRQLGELTGSGGADYIVITHTDFLSAAQDLAHWRATDDRFAPAPVTRVVDVEQIYDDFSGGLFDPTAIRDFLRHAHDQWAPAPSFVVLFGDGTYDYRNHSGTSPGNWMPPYEDGESTYDEWYTHVSGNDALPDMAIGRLSVQTSDEARTVVDKLINYDRDPEFGAWQGRILLVSDDTFNADEPHLVETMFTQDSEDLAARFLPQELDLEKLYLVEFPFEGRFKPKARDAFVRRFNEGAVLLTWVGHGNSRVFAHEHVFVLPTDLQAIDNGGRQPFVFAAASQMGVFDDPDLDSMPEALIKWPHGGAIGMIAATRIGFHNSNIALARSFHAGMFTSGRRFVPVGMALLEAKLATDTFRENERRYTLFGDPLMRLSMPTLGIALQTADTLRALGVERLEGEIIGEDGALLQGFNGEARVQVFDSVVGRRETLQGEVLEYDQPVATLFRGIFPVVDGRFAGEFPVPKDITYRGTRGRISVYAAAEQGAAFGSRGGLIMSGTAADAQPDFAGPKISIGFSGQAFLSGDFVSPKVRLQATIEDPSGINIAGDVGHEIMLTVDGERTDVTSLFHTGEDYRVGGVMIDLPVLEDGPHEIILEAWDTHNNWSESRVTAVVSPGQRIDDAVFFPNPTSDTGHFTFSLSAPATVRIRIYTVSGRVVDEIKAHGLRGHNQILWAPTLSLAGGSYLYRITTHG
;
A
#
# COMPACT_ATOMS: atom_id res chain seq x y z
N MET A 1 -58.99 23.83 23.21
CA MET A 1 -59.06 24.05 24.68
C MET A 1 -58.19 22.98 25.32
N SER A 2 -56.90 23.29 25.53
CA SER A 2 -56.25 23.58 26.84
C SER A 2 -56.20 22.36 27.77
N ALA A 3 -55.16 22.03 28.52
CA ALA A 3 -53.78 22.49 28.78
C ALA A 3 -53.21 21.38 29.73
N ARG A 4 -52.01 20.84 29.47
CA ARG A 4 -50.74 21.06 30.21
C ARG A 4 -50.64 20.51 31.66
N ALA A 5 -49.48 19.84 31.90
CA ALA A 5 -48.66 19.76 33.13
C ALA A 5 -49.11 18.81 34.29
N ASP A 6 -48.25 18.13 35.06
CA ASP A 6 -46.81 17.80 35.03
C ASP A 6 -46.48 16.81 36.18
N ARG A 7 -45.41 16.01 35.98
CA ARG A 7 -44.40 15.44 36.91
C ARG A 7 -44.66 14.74 38.27
N SER A 8 -43.77 13.74 38.45
CA SER A 8 -42.99 13.32 39.64
C SER A 8 -43.43 11.99 40.27
N ALA A 9 -42.58 11.08 40.77
CA ALA A 9 -41.13 10.79 40.75
C ALA A 9 -40.94 9.46 41.53
N LEU A 10 -39.87 8.66 41.28
CA LEU A 10 -39.24 7.67 42.19
C LEU A 10 -37.89 7.22 41.55
N PRO A 11 -36.91 6.65 42.29
CA PRO A 11 -35.56 7.22 42.38
C PRO A 11 -34.43 6.35 41.79
N THR A 12 -33.31 7.03 41.57
CA THR A 12 -32.02 6.60 41.03
C THR A 12 -31.11 5.89 42.03
N ARG A 13 -30.54 4.74 41.63
CA ARG A 13 -29.22 4.22 42.07
C ARG A 13 -28.71 3.19 41.04
N GLN A 14 -27.75 3.58 40.21
CA GLN A 14 -26.63 2.79 39.64
C GLN A 14 -26.00 3.55 38.47
N ALA A 15 -24.92 4.29 38.76
CA ALA A 15 -23.95 4.81 37.79
C ALA A 15 -22.73 5.25 38.60
N GLY A 16 -21.79 4.33 38.81
CA GLY A 16 -20.66 4.60 39.69
C GLY A 16 -19.64 3.48 39.83
N HIS A 17 -19.44 2.66 38.78
CA HIS A 17 -18.34 1.67 38.77
C HIS A 17 -17.66 1.46 37.39
N LEU A 18 -18.01 2.21 36.34
CA LEU A 18 -17.40 2.05 35.00
C LEU A 18 -16.28 3.06 34.69
N ALA A 19 -16.10 4.10 35.50
CA ALA A 19 -15.16 5.20 35.22
C ALA A 19 -13.79 5.08 35.92
N ILE A 20 -13.52 3.98 36.63
CA ILE A 20 -12.27 3.78 37.40
C ILE A 20 -11.38 2.67 36.80
N ALA A 21 -11.90 1.86 35.86
CA ALA A 21 -11.11 0.83 35.17
C ALA A 21 -10.22 1.39 34.04
N ILE A 22 -10.54 2.55 33.46
CA ILE A 22 -9.76 3.15 32.35
C ILE A 22 -8.54 3.94 32.86
N LEU A 23 -8.49 4.29 34.15
CA LEU A 23 -7.38 5.06 34.74
C LEU A 23 -6.28 4.18 35.38
N LEU A 24 -6.51 2.88 35.52
CA LEU A 24 -5.61 1.96 36.24
C LEU A 24 -4.71 1.10 35.33
N VAL A 25 -4.84 1.21 34.01
CA VAL A 25 -3.91 0.61 33.03
C VAL A 25 -2.64 1.47 32.85
N GLY A 26 -2.63 2.71 33.35
CA GLY A 26 -1.51 3.66 33.20
C GLY A 26 -0.38 3.56 34.23
N LEU A 27 -0.42 2.64 35.20
CA LEU A 27 0.55 2.59 36.30
C LEU A 27 0.83 1.15 36.71
N MET A 28 1.67 0.44 35.94
CA MET A 28 2.54 -0.68 36.37
C MET A 28 3.41 -1.16 35.20
N LEU A 29 4.41 -0.37 34.81
CA LEU A 29 5.54 -0.81 34.00
C LEU A 29 6.79 -0.09 34.52
N SER A 30 7.53 -0.72 35.42
CA SER A 30 8.86 -0.28 35.80
C SER A 30 9.83 -1.44 35.72
N ALA A 31 10.85 -1.25 34.88
CA ALA A 31 12.06 -2.06 34.68
C ALA A 31 12.08 -2.93 33.41
N ALA A 32 12.22 -2.27 32.25
CA ALA A 32 12.97 -2.77 31.10
C ALA A 32 13.76 -1.57 30.53
N ALA A 33 15.01 -1.78 30.15
CA ALA A 33 15.90 -0.72 29.67
C ALA A 33 15.46 -0.22 28.29
N THR A 34 14.51 0.71 28.24
CA THR A 34 14.09 1.40 27.01
C THR A 34 15.13 2.46 26.65
N GLN A 35 15.68 2.44 25.44
CA GLN A 35 16.35 3.58 24.84
C GLN A 35 15.35 4.76 24.89
N ALA A 36 15.69 5.77 25.68
CA ALA A 36 14.73 6.78 26.11
C ALA A 36 14.39 7.71 24.95
N ALA A 37 13.17 7.63 24.42
CA ALA A 37 12.55 8.74 23.70
C ALA A 37 12.77 10.05 24.46
N VAL A 38 12.81 11.19 23.76
CA VAL A 38 12.96 12.53 24.37
C VAL A 38 12.03 12.67 25.58
N ARG A 39 12.60 12.88 26.78
CA ARG A 39 11.82 12.92 28.04
C ARG A 39 11.73 14.32 28.59
N VAL A 40 10.55 14.71 29.05
CA VAL A 40 10.38 15.95 29.84
C VAL A 40 10.99 15.74 31.22
N VAL A 41 12.00 16.55 31.56
CA VAL A 41 12.67 16.51 32.88
C VAL A 41 12.20 17.63 33.81
N ASP A 42 11.76 18.76 33.27
CA ASP A 42 11.17 19.87 34.01
C ASP A 42 10.28 20.69 33.09
N ARG A 43 9.30 21.42 33.63
CA ARG A 43 8.40 22.27 32.85
C ARG A 43 7.88 23.43 33.68
N GLY A 44 7.73 24.59 33.03
CA GLY A 44 7.15 25.78 33.63
C GLY A 44 6.23 26.53 32.64
N PRO A 45 5.55 27.60 33.07
CA PRO A 45 4.61 28.34 32.22
C PRO A 45 5.21 28.89 30.92
N GLY A 46 6.53 29.09 30.85
CA GLY A 46 7.23 29.62 29.67
C GLY A 46 8.39 28.75 29.19
N PHE A 47 8.50 27.50 29.64
CA PHE A 47 9.55 26.60 29.17
C PHE A 47 9.19 25.13 29.32
N VAL A 48 9.88 24.29 28.56
CA VAL A 48 10.01 22.85 28.82
C VAL A 48 11.48 22.45 28.75
N ARG A 49 11.94 21.62 29.69
CA ARG A 49 13.26 21.01 29.65
C ARG A 49 13.14 19.56 29.23
N LEU A 50 13.96 19.18 28.27
CA LEU A 50 13.94 17.88 27.63
C LEU A 50 15.32 17.24 27.78
N ALA A 51 15.35 16.00 28.24
CA ALA A 51 16.51 15.15 28.11
C ALA A 51 16.44 14.46 26.74
N CYS A 52 17.33 14.87 25.86
CA CYS A 52 17.48 14.31 24.53
C CYS A 52 18.59 13.26 24.56
N PRO A 53 18.28 11.98 24.26
CA PRO A 53 19.32 10.98 24.14
C PRO A 53 20.30 11.39 23.03
N ILE A 54 21.60 11.30 23.28
CA ILE A 54 22.61 11.34 22.22
C ILE A 54 22.85 9.87 21.89
N GLY A 55 22.18 9.38 20.86
CA GLY A 55 22.32 7.97 20.47
C GLY A 55 23.74 7.66 20.02
N SER A 56 24.14 6.39 20.20
CA SER A 56 25.26 5.77 19.47
C SER A 56 24.93 5.52 17.98
N THR A 57 23.85 6.12 17.48
CA THR A 57 23.34 5.92 16.13
C THR A 57 23.93 6.97 15.22
N ASP A 58 24.40 6.56 14.05
CA ASP A 58 24.94 7.42 12.99
C ASP A 58 23.87 8.35 12.35
N GLN A 59 22.66 8.43 12.93
CA GLN A 59 21.50 9.12 12.35
C GLN A 59 20.84 10.10 13.33
N GLY A 60 20.31 11.21 12.79
CA GLY A 60 19.64 12.25 13.56
C GLY A 60 18.18 11.90 13.90
N GLN A 61 17.68 12.48 14.98
CA GLN A 61 16.30 12.30 15.47
C GLN A 61 15.53 13.63 15.47
N ARG A 62 14.20 13.55 15.36
CA ARG A 62 13.29 14.69 15.52
C ARG A 62 12.33 14.42 16.67
N ALA A 63 12.04 15.46 17.44
CA ALA A 63 10.92 15.46 18.38
C ALA A 63 10.05 16.69 18.17
N LEU A 64 8.73 16.53 18.27
CA LEU A 64 7.80 17.64 18.22
C LEU A 64 7.56 18.19 19.64
N VAL A 65 7.79 19.48 19.81
CA VAL A 65 7.53 20.19 21.07
C VAL A 65 6.36 21.13 20.85
N GLY A 66 5.25 20.90 21.57
CA GLY A 66 4.11 21.79 21.56
C GLY A 66 4.46 23.13 22.19
N ILE A 67 4.07 24.22 21.51
CA ILE A 67 4.32 25.60 21.93
C ILE A 67 3.02 26.42 21.93
N PRO A 68 2.97 27.55 22.66
CA PRO A 68 1.82 28.44 22.61
C PRO A 68 1.55 29.01 21.21
N LEU A 69 0.30 29.39 20.91
CA LEU A 69 -0.13 29.87 19.58
C LEU A 69 0.59 31.14 19.10
N VAL A 70 1.18 31.91 20.01
CA VAL A 70 1.86 33.18 19.73
C VAL A 70 3.24 33.17 20.40
N GLY A 71 4.18 33.89 19.80
CA GLY A 71 5.56 34.01 20.25
C GLY A 71 6.51 33.08 19.47
N SER A 72 7.80 33.41 19.50
CA SER A 72 8.84 32.59 18.89
C SER A 72 9.53 31.72 19.95
N PRO A 73 9.71 30.42 19.72
CA PRO A 73 10.46 29.58 20.63
C PRO A 73 11.96 29.93 20.57
N SER A 74 12.67 29.64 21.66
CA SER A 74 14.13 29.70 21.71
C SER A 74 14.70 28.48 22.43
N LEU A 75 15.91 28.08 22.06
CA LEU A 75 16.57 26.90 22.61
C LEU A 75 17.80 27.29 23.42
N ARG A 76 17.95 26.69 24.59
CA ARG A 76 19.15 26.79 25.43
C ARG A 76 19.61 25.40 25.84
N ILE A 77 20.86 25.06 25.55
CA ILE A 77 21.49 23.83 26.07
C ILE A 77 21.88 24.09 27.52
N LEU A 78 21.40 23.24 28.44
CA LEU A 78 21.65 23.35 29.89
C LEU A 78 22.80 22.45 30.33
N GLU A 79 22.80 21.21 29.83
CA GLU A 79 23.80 20.19 30.16
C GLU A 79 24.20 19.47 28.87
N THR A 80 25.51 19.35 28.62
CA THR A 80 26.05 18.59 27.49
C THR A 80 27.24 17.75 27.96
N PRO A 81 27.32 16.45 27.60
CA PRO A 81 28.53 15.66 27.75
C PRO A 81 29.70 16.28 26.99
N ALA A 82 30.93 16.12 27.51
CA ALA A 82 32.14 16.61 26.84
C ALA A 82 32.41 15.93 25.47
N SER A 83 31.85 14.74 25.28
CA SER A 83 31.83 13.92 24.06
C SER A 83 30.91 14.46 22.95
N ALA A 84 29.95 15.32 23.30
CA ALA A 84 28.94 15.84 22.37
C ALA A 84 29.25 17.28 21.95
N GLN A 85 30.12 17.47 20.95
CA GLN A 85 30.42 18.78 20.35
C GLN A 85 29.38 19.24 19.30
N MET A 86 28.27 18.52 19.14
CA MET A 86 27.18 18.88 18.22
C MET A 86 25.98 19.45 18.98
N ALA A 87 25.50 20.64 18.57
CA ALA A 87 24.40 21.33 19.23
C ALA A 87 23.04 20.89 18.68
N VAL A 88 22.17 20.33 19.55
CA VAL A 88 20.73 20.23 19.30
C VAL A 88 20.20 21.60 18.84
N ARG A 89 19.30 21.62 17.86
CA ARG A 89 18.76 22.87 17.29
C ARG A 89 17.25 22.82 17.14
N LEU A 90 16.62 23.99 17.02
CA LEU A 90 15.23 24.07 16.58
C LEU A 90 15.18 23.95 15.05
N GLY A 91 14.21 23.17 14.57
CA GLY A 91 13.81 23.12 13.17
C GLY A 91 12.66 24.11 12.90
N GLU A 92 11.77 23.73 12.00
CA GLU A 92 10.67 24.61 11.60
C GLU A 92 9.57 24.70 12.66
N VAL A 93 8.84 25.82 12.65
CA VAL A 93 7.62 26.00 13.43
C VAL A 93 6.45 25.70 12.51
N GLY A 94 5.67 24.69 12.86
CA GLY A 94 4.54 24.22 12.08
C GLY A 94 3.32 23.93 12.95
N PHE A 95 2.41 23.16 12.37
CA PHE A 95 1.26 22.60 13.06
C PHE A 95 1.27 21.09 12.89
N PHE A 96 1.02 20.38 14.00
CA PHE A 96 0.52 19.02 13.94
C PHE A 96 -0.94 19.10 14.38
N ARG A 97 -1.85 18.92 13.44
CA ARG A 97 -3.30 19.12 13.61
C ARG A 97 -3.57 20.51 14.20
N ASP A 98 -4.30 20.61 15.32
CA ASP A 98 -4.61 21.89 15.96
C ASP A 98 -3.50 22.40 16.90
N GLN A 99 -2.41 21.64 17.08
CA GLN A 99 -1.31 22.00 17.97
C GLN A 99 -0.18 22.69 17.22
N ARG A 100 0.14 23.94 17.62
CA ARG A 100 1.36 24.60 17.17
C ARG A 100 2.57 23.88 17.77
N ILE A 101 3.54 23.53 16.95
CA ILE A 101 4.76 22.83 17.37
C ILE A 101 6.01 23.57 16.93
N VAL A 102 7.13 23.22 17.54
CA VAL A 102 8.47 23.45 16.99
C VAL A 102 9.20 22.12 16.95
N GLU A 103 9.91 21.87 15.86
CA GLU A 103 10.76 20.70 15.73
C GLU A 103 12.02 20.87 16.57
N LEU A 104 12.41 19.83 17.29
CA LEU A 104 13.70 19.72 17.97
C LEU A 104 14.54 18.69 17.23
N LEU A 105 15.58 19.16 16.55
CA LEU A 105 16.47 18.33 15.74
C LEU A 105 17.70 17.94 16.56
N ILE A 106 17.86 16.64 16.76
CA ILE A 106 18.91 16.04 17.56
C ILE A 106 19.91 15.40 16.58
N PRO A 107 21.15 15.89 16.49
CA PRO A 107 22.12 15.35 15.56
C PRO A 107 22.54 13.91 15.94
N PRO A 108 23.07 13.14 14.99
CA PRO A 108 23.69 11.85 15.29
C PRO A 108 24.84 12.00 16.30
N GLY A 109 25.11 10.94 17.08
CA GLY A 109 26.26 10.91 17.98
C GLY A 109 27.57 10.73 17.20
N SER A 110 28.65 11.38 17.64
CA SER A 110 29.99 11.19 17.07
C SER A 110 30.76 10.13 17.88
N GLY A 111 30.99 8.92 17.35
CA GLY A 111 32.06 8.08 17.91
C GLY A 111 31.99 6.57 17.64
N VAL A 112 32.94 6.12 16.81
CA VAL A 112 33.52 4.77 16.81
C VAL A 112 34.03 4.41 18.22
N GLY A 113 33.53 3.32 18.82
CA GLY A 113 34.13 2.73 20.02
C GLY A 113 33.19 1.82 20.82
N GLU A 114 33.55 0.53 20.91
CA GLU A 114 32.97 -0.44 21.84
C GLU A 114 33.11 0.04 23.29
N ALA A 115 32.01 0.47 23.92
CA ALA A 115 31.80 0.36 25.36
C ALA A 115 30.33 0.63 25.72
N GLU A 116 29.67 -0.38 26.28
CA GLU A 116 28.44 -0.25 27.04
C GLU A 116 28.66 0.74 28.20
N SER A 117 28.16 1.98 28.07
CA SER A 117 27.87 2.83 29.22
C SER A 117 26.63 3.68 28.97
N VAL A 118 25.84 3.81 30.03
CA VAL A 118 24.51 4.39 30.08
C VAL A 118 24.55 5.92 29.96
N SER A 119 23.72 6.46 29.06
CA SER A 119 23.15 7.82 29.00
C SER A 119 24.09 9.03 29.00
N ASP A 120 24.68 9.33 27.84
CA ASP A 120 25.01 10.70 27.48
C ASP A 120 23.74 11.35 26.90
N SER A 121 23.05 12.19 27.67
CA SER A 121 21.89 12.97 27.20
C SER A 121 22.21 14.46 27.21
N VAL A 122 21.80 15.19 26.17
CA VAL A 122 21.78 16.66 26.22
C VAL A 122 20.50 17.08 26.92
N VAL A 123 20.62 17.88 27.98
CA VAL A 123 19.45 18.54 28.57
C VAL A 123 19.30 19.90 27.89
N VAL A 124 18.18 20.08 27.19
CA VAL A 124 17.84 21.35 26.54
C VAL A 124 16.63 21.99 27.18
N GLU A 125 16.54 23.31 27.12
CA GLU A 125 15.37 24.09 27.49
C GLU A 125 14.82 24.77 26.24
N VAL A 126 13.58 24.44 25.88
CA VAL A 126 12.79 25.18 24.89
C VAL A 126 11.95 26.20 25.64
N SER A 127 12.24 27.48 25.43
CA SER A 127 11.55 28.61 26.07
C SER A 127 10.57 29.29 25.12
N PHE A 128 9.44 29.75 25.66
CA PHE A 128 8.36 30.44 24.94
C PHE A 128 7.68 31.48 25.86
N GLU A 129 6.89 32.38 25.28
CA GLU A 129 6.26 33.46 26.05
C GLU A 129 5.15 32.92 26.98
N PRO A 130 5.24 33.16 28.32
CA PRO A 130 4.35 32.54 29.30
C PRO A 130 2.91 33.08 29.33
N ASN A 131 2.58 34.09 28.50
CA ASN A 131 1.37 34.90 28.64
C ASN A 131 0.56 35.09 27.34
N SER A 132 0.61 34.15 26.41
CA SER A 132 -0.32 34.15 25.28
C SER A 132 -1.63 33.44 25.65
N THR A 133 -2.43 34.09 26.50
CA THR A 133 -3.85 33.74 26.72
C THR A 133 -4.69 34.11 25.48
N GLY A 134 -4.41 33.49 24.33
CA GLY A 134 -5.46 33.28 23.34
C GLY A 134 -6.46 32.33 23.99
N GLN A 135 -7.75 32.68 24.05
CA GLN A 135 -8.76 31.84 24.69
C GLN A 135 -8.63 30.39 24.21
N ALA A 136 -8.22 29.50 25.12
CA ALA A 136 -8.28 28.07 24.91
C ALA A 136 -9.77 27.73 24.68
N LEU A 137 -10.10 27.41 23.44
CA LEU A 137 -11.39 26.83 23.09
C LEU A 137 -11.32 25.34 23.42
N ALA A 138 -12.46 24.75 23.83
CA ALA A 138 -12.50 23.36 24.27
C ALA A 138 -11.88 22.43 23.21
N ALA A 139 -10.99 21.52 23.66
CA ALA A 139 -10.40 20.50 22.81
C ALA A 139 -11.51 19.67 22.14
N ARG A 140 -11.30 19.26 20.88
CA ARG A 140 -12.25 18.46 20.08
C ARG A 140 -12.62 17.11 20.71
N GLY A 141 -11.88 16.64 21.70
CA GLY A 141 -12.34 15.63 22.66
C GLY A 141 -12.54 14.21 22.11
N ALA A 142 -12.11 13.93 20.88
CA ALA A 142 -12.19 12.60 20.27
C ALA A 142 -11.01 11.71 20.73
N PHE A 143 -11.28 10.43 20.99
CA PHE A 143 -10.32 9.47 21.55
C PHE A 143 -9.06 9.32 20.67
N TYR A 144 -9.24 9.07 19.37
CA TYR A 144 -8.13 8.82 18.45
C TYR A 144 -7.28 10.06 18.18
N GLU A 145 -7.91 11.23 18.15
CA GLU A 145 -7.20 12.49 18.03
C GLU A 145 -6.29 12.75 19.23
N GLU A 146 -6.77 12.53 20.46
CA GLU A 146 -5.93 12.65 21.65
C GLU A 146 -4.82 11.59 21.70
N LEU A 147 -5.09 10.38 21.19
CA LEU A 147 -4.09 9.33 21.09
C LEU A 147 -2.92 9.76 20.19
N MET A 148 -3.20 10.32 19.01
CA MET A 148 -2.17 10.86 18.09
C MET A 148 -1.33 11.95 18.76
N TYR A 149 -1.98 12.95 19.38
CA TYR A 149 -1.24 14.01 20.07
C TYR A 149 -0.34 13.48 21.18
N SER A 150 -0.80 12.49 21.95
CA SER A 150 -0.04 11.91 23.06
C SER A 150 1.16 11.07 22.59
N GLY A 151 1.06 10.45 21.40
CA GLY A 151 2.15 9.68 20.80
C GLY A 151 3.21 10.54 20.13
N SER A 152 2.83 11.70 19.56
CA SER A 152 3.74 12.50 18.73
C SER A 152 4.37 13.71 19.44
N ILE A 153 3.79 14.22 20.54
CA ILE A 153 4.22 15.48 21.17
C ILE A 153 4.89 15.25 22.52
N ALA A 154 6.17 15.61 22.62
CA ALA A 154 7.00 15.35 23.80
C ALA A 154 6.44 15.97 25.10
N ASN A 155 5.86 17.18 25.03
CA ASN A 155 5.26 17.88 26.17
C ASN A 155 3.73 17.94 26.09
N TYR A 156 3.09 16.91 25.52
CA TYR A 156 1.65 16.78 25.30
C TYR A 156 0.79 17.36 26.45
N ASP A 157 1.01 16.92 27.69
CA ASP A 157 0.22 17.34 28.86
C ASP A 157 0.25 18.86 29.08
N GLN A 158 1.40 19.49 28.84
CA GLN A 158 1.58 20.93 28.99
C GLN A 158 0.94 21.67 27.80
N ALA A 159 1.17 21.14 26.59
CA ALA A 159 0.77 21.77 25.34
C ALA A 159 -0.73 21.69 25.06
N ARG A 160 -1.44 20.69 25.59
CA ARG A 160 -2.88 20.44 25.36
C ARG A 160 -3.77 21.68 25.54
N SER A 161 -3.42 22.57 26.45
CA SER A 161 -4.16 23.82 26.72
C SER A 161 -3.92 24.95 25.71
N TRP A 162 -2.98 24.79 24.79
CA TRP A 162 -2.54 25.80 23.82
C TRP A 162 -3.01 25.55 22.40
N ARG A 163 -3.84 24.52 22.16
CA ARG A 163 -4.32 24.19 20.82
C ARG A 163 -5.24 25.28 20.27
N ARG A 164 -5.28 25.38 18.95
CA ARG A 164 -6.33 26.15 18.27
C ARG A 164 -7.68 25.51 18.62
N GLY A 165 -8.69 26.35 18.83
CA GLY A 165 -10.06 25.85 18.86
C GLY A 165 -10.55 25.44 17.49
N GLN A 166 -11.77 24.88 17.43
CA GLN A 166 -12.49 24.80 16.16
C GLN A 166 -12.42 26.16 15.46
N HIS A 167 -11.86 26.14 14.25
CA HIS A 167 -11.99 27.25 13.33
C HIS A 167 -13.47 27.38 12.98
N VAL A 168 -14.23 28.10 13.81
CA VAL A 168 -15.42 28.80 13.31
C VAL A 168 -14.85 29.89 12.41
N ALA A 169 -14.49 29.52 11.18
CA ALA A 169 -14.11 30.50 10.19
C ALA A 169 -15.24 31.54 10.18
N LYS A 170 -14.90 32.79 10.53
CA LYS A 170 -15.74 33.93 10.18
C LYS A 170 -15.88 33.88 8.66
N ARG A 171 -16.93 33.25 8.12
CA ARG A 171 -17.32 33.19 6.69
C ARG A 171 -16.19 33.75 5.79
N ALA A 172 -15.09 33.02 5.67
CA ALA A 172 -13.94 33.50 4.92
C ALA A 172 -14.27 33.25 3.46
N GLY A 173 -14.87 34.26 2.82
CA GLY A 173 -15.47 34.15 1.50
C GLY A 173 -16.77 33.36 1.53
N ARG A 174 -17.79 33.81 0.82
CA ARG A 174 -18.85 32.89 0.38
C ARG A 174 -18.14 31.75 -0.36
N SER A 175 -18.34 30.49 0.05
CA SER A 175 -18.31 29.42 -0.96
C SER A 175 -19.22 29.91 -2.08
N GLN A 176 -18.64 30.10 -3.27
CA GLN A 176 -19.36 30.56 -4.46
C GLN A 176 -20.18 29.43 -5.09
N ILE A 177 -20.15 28.22 -4.51
CA ILE A 177 -21.07 27.17 -4.91
C ILE A 177 -22.49 27.68 -4.57
N PRO A 178 -23.38 27.81 -5.57
CA PRO A 178 -24.78 28.16 -5.34
C PRO A 178 -25.39 27.20 -4.31
N ARG A 179 -26.40 27.64 -3.56
CA ARG A 179 -26.93 26.88 -2.41
C ARG A 179 -27.15 25.39 -2.75
N PRO A 180 -26.80 24.45 -1.86
CA PRO A 180 -26.94 23.00 -2.09
C PRO A 180 -28.40 22.54 -2.25
N GLU A 181 -29.38 23.39 -1.98
CA GLU A 181 -30.79 23.12 -2.21
C GLU A 181 -31.15 23.55 -3.66
N GLY A 182 -30.77 22.75 -4.66
CA GLY A 182 -31.16 22.96 -6.06
C GLY A 182 -30.85 21.79 -7.00
N MET A 183 -31.45 21.78 -8.20
CA MET A 183 -31.19 20.75 -9.21
C MET A 183 -30.02 21.17 -10.11
N PHE A 184 -28.91 20.46 -10.01
CA PHE A 184 -27.70 20.71 -10.80
C PHE A 184 -27.42 19.61 -11.81
N PHE A 185 -27.05 20.00 -13.01
CA PHE A 185 -26.60 19.11 -14.06
C PHE A 185 -25.10 19.31 -14.31
N LYS A 186 -24.32 18.27 -14.11
CA LYS A 186 -22.91 18.19 -14.51
C LYS A 186 -22.86 17.99 -16.03
N VAL A 187 -22.28 18.95 -16.73
CA VAL A 187 -22.18 18.99 -18.19
C VAL A 187 -20.71 18.94 -18.58
N THR A 188 -20.30 17.86 -19.24
CA THR A 188 -18.90 17.59 -19.57
C THR A 188 -18.59 17.98 -21.02
N VAL A 189 -17.45 18.64 -21.23
CA VAL A 189 -16.92 19.03 -22.55
C VAL A 189 -15.45 18.60 -22.67
N GLN A 190 -14.97 18.35 -23.88
CA GLN A 190 -13.60 17.84 -24.12
C GLN A 190 -12.67 18.82 -24.82
N GLU A 191 -13.20 19.78 -25.57
CA GLU A 191 -12.40 20.67 -26.41
C GLU A 191 -13.02 22.07 -26.46
N GLU A 192 -12.21 23.08 -26.84
CA GLU A 192 -12.70 24.44 -27.05
C GLU A 192 -13.78 24.48 -28.16
N GLY A 193 -14.85 25.24 -27.97
CA GLY A 193 -15.86 25.47 -29.02
C GLY A 193 -17.23 25.89 -28.49
N ILE A 194 -18.17 26.11 -29.41
CA ILE A 194 -19.56 26.44 -29.08
C ILE A 194 -20.37 25.16 -28.94
N TYR A 195 -20.87 24.90 -27.73
CA TYR A 195 -21.64 23.70 -27.41
C TYR A 195 -23.13 23.98 -27.38
N ARG A 196 -23.91 23.05 -27.95
CA ARG A 196 -25.37 23.02 -27.91
C ARG A 196 -25.84 21.97 -26.90
N LEU A 197 -26.50 22.42 -25.85
CA LEU A 197 -27.19 21.56 -24.88
C LEU A 197 -28.70 21.72 -25.04
N THR A 198 -29.36 20.64 -25.47
CA THR A 198 -30.79 20.61 -25.76
C THR A 198 -31.64 20.27 -24.53
N GLY A 199 -32.89 20.75 -24.50
CA GLY A 199 -33.84 20.35 -23.45
C GLY A 199 -34.12 18.85 -23.44
N ALA A 200 -34.11 18.18 -24.60
CA ALA A 200 -34.22 16.73 -24.68
C ALA A 200 -33.10 15.98 -23.94
N GLN A 201 -31.86 16.47 -23.99
CA GLN A 201 -30.73 15.90 -23.23
C GLN A 201 -30.94 16.09 -21.73
N LEU A 202 -31.38 17.27 -21.29
CA LEU A 202 -31.68 17.53 -19.89
C LEU A 202 -32.81 16.62 -19.36
N VAL A 203 -33.89 16.47 -20.11
CA VAL A 203 -35.00 15.56 -19.74
C VAL A 203 -34.53 14.11 -19.65
N THR A 204 -33.65 13.68 -20.56
CA THR A 204 -33.04 12.34 -20.51
C THR A 204 -32.17 12.15 -19.27
N ALA A 205 -31.46 13.20 -18.86
CA ALA A 205 -30.66 13.22 -17.62
C ALA A 205 -31.50 13.39 -16.34
N GLY A 206 -32.84 13.53 -16.45
CA GLY A 206 -33.76 13.58 -15.32
C GLY A 206 -34.40 14.94 -15.04
N ALA A 207 -34.23 15.94 -15.91
CA ALA A 207 -34.88 17.24 -15.74
C ALA A 207 -36.41 17.19 -16.01
N PRO A 208 -37.20 18.05 -15.36
CA PRO A 208 -38.61 18.22 -15.71
C PRO A 208 -38.78 18.87 -17.09
N THR A 209 -39.93 18.64 -17.73
CA THR A 209 -40.30 19.32 -18.99
C THR A 209 -40.78 20.75 -18.72
N GLY A 210 -40.36 21.73 -19.52
CA GLY A 210 -40.84 23.11 -19.46
C GLY A 210 -40.21 23.90 -18.32
N ILE A 211 -38.88 24.06 -18.36
CA ILE A 211 -38.10 24.69 -17.30
C ILE A 211 -38.17 26.22 -17.46
N PRO A 212 -38.53 27.00 -16.43
CA PRO A 212 -38.54 28.46 -16.54
C PRO A 212 -37.15 29.03 -16.87
N VAL A 213 -37.05 29.80 -17.95
CA VAL A 213 -35.74 30.30 -18.42
C VAL A 213 -35.11 31.31 -17.46
N ALA A 214 -35.95 32.02 -16.69
CA ALA A 214 -35.53 33.04 -15.73
C ALA A 214 -34.75 32.47 -14.53
N SER A 215 -34.78 31.16 -14.30
CA SER A 215 -34.07 30.47 -13.22
C SER A 215 -32.89 29.63 -13.70
N LEU A 216 -32.52 29.71 -14.99
CA LEU A 216 -31.38 29.00 -15.54
C LEU A 216 -30.08 29.76 -15.30
N ALA A 217 -29.09 29.11 -14.68
CA ALA A 217 -27.73 29.64 -14.56
C ALA A 217 -26.70 28.55 -14.85
N LEU A 218 -25.67 28.91 -15.60
CA LEU A 218 -24.54 28.04 -15.91
C LEU A 218 -23.32 28.49 -15.09
N TYR A 219 -22.52 27.54 -14.61
CA TYR A 219 -21.30 27.79 -13.86
C TYR A 219 -20.14 26.93 -14.35
N ASN A 220 -18.90 27.35 -14.09
CA ASN A 220 -17.68 26.60 -14.43
C ASN A 220 -16.55 26.91 -13.42
N GLY A 221 -15.70 25.91 -13.15
CA GLY A 221 -14.55 26.02 -12.23
C GLY A 221 -13.26 26.56 -12.88
N GLY A 222 -13.27 26.81 -14.19
CA GLY A 222 -12.15 27.37 -14.95
C GLY A 222 -11.25 26.34 -15.63
N GLY A 223 -11.48 25.03 -15.49
CA GLY A 223 -10.71 23.98 -16.17
C GLY A 223 -9.23 23.90 -15.80
N ARG A 224 -8.78 24.61 -14.76
CA ARG A 224 -7.39 24.67 -14.31
C ARG A 224 -7.14 23.62 -13.23
N PRO A 225 -5.93 23.05 -13.17
CA PRO A 225 -5.49 22.28 -12.01
C PRO A 225 -5.58 23.14 -10.74
N LEU A 226 -5.99 22.52 -9.65
CA LEU A 226 -6.01 23.13 -8.33
C LEU A 226 -4.58 23.41 -7.84
N ALA A 227 -4.46 24.37 -6.92
CA ALA A 227 -3.17 24.74 -6.35
C ALA A 227 -2.67 23.71 -5.33
N GLU A 228 -1.53 23.09 -5.61
CA GLU A 228 -0.86 22.18 -4.68
C GLU A 228 -0.27 22.89 -3.45
N SER A 229 -0.08 24.21 -3.46
CA SER A 229 0.44 24.98 -2.33
C SER A 229 -0.67 25.82 -1.68
N GLY A 230 -1.48 25.19 -0.84
CA GLY A 230 -2.44 25.84 0.07
C GLY A 230 -3.21 27.04 -0.52
N GLY A 231 -4.29 26.77 -1.26
CA GLY A 231 -5.21 27.79 -1.78
C GLY A 231 -6.63 27.62 -1.21
N ALA A 232 -7.50 28.62 -1.43
CA ALA A 232 -8.92 28.38 -1.28
C ALA A 232 -9.39 27.45 -2.43
N PRO A 233 -10.34 26.52 -2.19
CA PRO A 233 -10.91 25.70 -3.26
C PRO A 233 -11.37 26.58 -4.42
N SER A 234 -11.21 26.10 -5.66
CA SER A 234 -11.69 26.84 -6.83
C SER A 234 -13.21 26.99 -6.74
N GLY A 235 -13.68 28.24 -6.68
CA GLY A 235 -15.11 28.52 -6.69
C GLY A 235 -15.71 28.35 -8.09
N LEU A 236 -16.98 27.96 -8.15
CA LEU A 236 -17.76 27.99 -9.39
C LEU A 236 -18.09 29.44 -9.76
N ASN A 237 -17.70 29.86 -10.97
CA ASN A 237 -17.98 31.19 -11.49
C ASN A 237 -19.18 31.15 -12.45
N PRO A 238 -20.09 32.14 -12.43
CA PRO A 238 -21.20 32.20 -13.36
C PRO A 238 -20.68 32.38 -14.80
N VAL A 239 -21.26 31.61 -15.71
CA VAL A 239 -20.94 31.60 -17.14
C VAL A 239 -22.15 32.09 -17.91
N SER A 240 -21.98 33.12 -18.74
CA SER A 240 -23.06 33.55 -19.62
C SER A 240 -23.28 32.59 -20.79
N PHE A 241 -24.53 32.41 -21.20
CA PHE A 241 -24.89 31.55 -22.32
C PHE A 241 -25.95 32.22 -23.20
N VAL A 242 -26.16 31.72 -24.42
CA VAL A 242 -27.22 32.16 -25.34
C VAL A 242 -28.37 31.16 -25.27
N LEU A 243 -29.60 31.65 -25.19
CA LEU A 243 -30.81 30.83 -25.08
C LEU A 243 -31.62 30.91 -26.38
N GLU A 244 -32.15 29.78 -26.81
CA GLU A 244 -33.07 29.65 -27.95
C GLU A 244 -34.32 28.90 -27.46
N ASP A 245 -35.35 29.64 -27.04
CA ASP A 245 -36.57 29.14 -26.38
C ASP A 245 -37.87 29.42 -27.19
N GLY A 246 -37.74 29.87 -28.44
CA GLY A 246 -38.89 30.26 -29.25
C GLY A 246 -39.72 31.45 -28.71
N GLY A 247 -39.28 32.09 -27.61
CA GLY A 247 -39.90 33.26 -26.98
C GLY A 247 -41.08 32.96 -26.04
N ASP A 248 -41.30 31.71 -25.62
CA ASP A 248 -42.38 31.35 -24.68
C ASP A 248 -41.97 31.43 -23.20
N GLY A 249 -40.68 31.65 -22.92
CA GLY A 249 -40.12 31.77 -21.58
C GLY A 249 -39.92 30.43 -20.87
N LEU A 250 -40.02 29.30 -21.58
CA LEU A 250 -39.81 27.95 -21.08
C LEU A 250 -38.76 27.23 -21.94
N LEU A 251 -37.90 26.44 -21.30
CA LEU A 251 -37.03 25.50 -22.01
C LEU A 251 -37.79 24.17 -22.19
N GLY A 252 -38.35 23.97 -23.38
CA GLY A 252 -38.95 22.74 -23.88
C GLY A 252 -37.92 21.77 -24.46
N THR A 253 -38.39 20.65 -25.01
CA THR A 253 -37.50 19.59 -25.52
C THR A 253 -36.77 19.95 -26.81
N ASP A 254 -37.36 20.82 -27.63
CA ASP A 254 -36.81 21.27 -28.91
C ASP A 254 -35.92 22.52 -28.76
N ASP A 255 -35.96 23.14 -27.58
CA ASP A 255 -35.17 24.32 -27.22
C ASP A 255 -33.75 23.93 -26.79
N TYR A 256 -32.84 24.90 -26.78
CA TYR A 256 -31.46 24.67 -26.40
C TYR A 256 -30.76 25.91 -25.86
N ILE A 257 -29.66 25.67 -25.15
CA ILE A 257 -28.70 26.70 -24.79
C ILE A 257 -27.40 26.51 -25.59
N LEU A 258 -26.77 27.62 -25.94
CA LEU A 258 -25.41 27.65 -26.49
C LEU A 258 -24.47 28.27 -25.46
N PHE A 259 -23.34 27.62 -25.20
CA PHE A 259 -22.30 28.16 -24.34
C PHE A 259 -20.92 27.88 -24.94
N TYR A 260 -19.94 28.69 -24.56
CA TYR A 260 -18.55 28.43 -24.93
C TYR A 260 -17.95 27.43 -23.95
N GLY A 261 -17.69 26.23 -24.45
CA GLY A 261 -16.92 25.22 -23.74
C GLY A 261 -15.44 25.54 -23.88
N GLN A 262 -14.75 25.73 -22.77
CA GLN A 262 -13.30 25.87 -22.73
C GLN A 262 -12.68 24.49 -22.58
N GLY A 263 -11.68 24.15 -23.40
CA GLY A 263 -10.83 22.99 -23.17
C GLY A 263 -9.99 23.17 -21.91
N THR A 264 -9.55 22.08 -21.28
CA THR A 264 -8.59 22.15 -20.17
C THR A 264 -7.20 22.56 -20.67
N ASP A 265 -6.85 22.15 -21.89
CA ASP A 265 -5.67 22.60 -22.63
C ASP A 265 -6.05 23.76 -23.56
N ARG A 266 -5.47 24.95 -23.36
CA ARG A 266 -5.82 26.16 -24.13
C ARG A 266 -4.86 27.33 -23.90
N TRP A 267 -4.97 28.33 -24.76
CA TRP A 267 -4.36 29.64 -24.53
C TRP A 267 -5.05 30.42 -23.41
N ILE A 268 -4.24 30.96 -22.49
CA ILE A 268 -4.67 31.86 -21.41
C ILE A 268 -3.93 33.20 -21.48
N THR A 269 -4.61 34.27 -21.11
CA THR A 269 -4.02 35.62 -21.06
C THR A 269 -3.98 36.09 -19.60
N GLU A 270 -2.78 36.14 -19.01
CA GLU A 270 -2.57 36.64 -17.65
C GLU A 270 -1.57 37.81 -17.65
N GLY A 271 -2.01 38.99 -17.20
CA GLY A 271 -1.16 40.19 -17.13
C GLY A 271 -0.76 40.77 -18.51
N ASP A 272 0.36 41.52 -18.54
CA ASP A 272 0.88 42.22 -19.72
C ASP A 272 1.80 41.34 -20.61
N ALA A 273 1.89 40.04 -20.36
CA ALA A 273 2.71 39.11 -21.17
C ALA A 273 1.92 38.51 -22.34
N ALA A 274 2.60 38.19 -23.44
CA ALA A 274 2.03 37.36 -24.51
C ALA A 274 1.48 36.05 -23.91
N GLY A 275 0.29 35.62 -24.35
CA GLY A 275 -0.46 34.52 -23.73
C GLY A 275 0.36 33.24 -23.51
N GLN A 276 0.00 32.45 -22.50
CA GLN A 276 0.64 31.17 -22.19
C GLN A 276 -0.28 30.02 -22.57
N PHE A 277 0.27 28.91 -23.04
CA PHE A 277 -0.51 27.69 -23.24
C PHE A 277 -0.62 26.98 -21.90
N LEU A 278 -1.85 26.82 -21.42
CA LEU A 278 -2.17 26.04 -20.24
C LEU A 278 -2.41 24.60 -20.68
N SER A 279 -1.78 23.64 -20.02
CA SER A 279 -2.05 22.21 -20.15
C SER A 279 -2.47 21.66 -18.79
N ASN A 280 -3.55 20.87 -18.74
CA ASN A 280 -3.99 20.21 -17.52
C ASN A 280 -3.47 18.77 -17.50
N PRO A 281 -2.60 18.40 -16.53
CA PRO A 281 -1.98 17.08 -16.52
C PRO A 281 -2.95 15.95 -16.17
N PHE A 282 -4.07 16.24 -15.52
CA PHE A 282 -4.94 15.23 -14.94
C PHE A 282 -6.11 14.85 -15.84
N THR A 283 -6.62 15.80 -16.63
CA THR A 283 -7.82 15.57 -17.43
C THR A 283 -7.93 16.44 -18.68
N ALA A 284 -8.47 15.85 -19.75
CA ALA A 284 -8.90 16.56 -20.95
C ALA A 284 -10.33 17.11 -20.83
N ALA A 285 -11.08 16.70 -19.81
CA ALA A 285 -12.48 17.05 -19.65
C ALA A 285 -12.64 18.29 -18.77
N ASN A 286 -13.40 19.28 -19.25
CA ASN A 286 -13.83 20.41 -18.44
C ASN A 286 -15.31 20.26 -18.08
N VAL A 287 -15.71 20.81 -16.93
CA VAL A 287 -17.03 20.59 -16.34
C VAL A 287 -17.77 21.91 -16.16
N TYR A 288 -19.01 21.92 -16.61
CA TYR A 288 -19.97 23.00 -16.43
C TYR A 288 -21.14 22.51 -15.58
N TRP A 289 -21.71 23.41 -14.79
CA TRP A 289 -22.82 23.10 -13.89
C TRP A 289 -24.02 23.95 -14.26
N LEU A 290 -25.07 23.32 -14.78
CA LEU A 290 -26.34 23.99 -15.08
C LEU A 290 -27.29 23.85 -13.89
N ALA A 291 -27.62 24.97 -13.26
CA ALA A 291 -28.66 25.08 -12.24
C ALA A 291 -30.00 25.44 -12.89
N LEU A 292 -31.07 24.75 -12.50
CA LEU A 292 -32.42 25.00 -13.03
C LEU A 292 -33.24 25.98 -12.17
N ASP A 293 -32.80 26.26 -10.95
CA ASP A 293 -33.51 27.03 -9.92
C ASP A 293 -32.64 28.11 -9.28
N ALA A 294 -31.80 28.76 -10.09
CA ALA A 294 -30.93 29.83 -9.64
C ALA A 294 -31.71 31.13 -9.32
N ASP A 295 -31.21 31.89 -8.34
CA ASP A 295 -31.76 33.21 -7.96
C ASP A 295 -31.66 34.24 -9.10
N THR A 296 -30.67 34.10 -9.97
CA THR A 296 -30.40 35.02 -11.10
C THR A 296 -29.95 34.23 -12.32
N THR A 297 -30.57 34.50 -13.47
CA THR A 297 -30.16 33.88 -14.73
C THR A 297 -28.81 34.39 -15.25
N THR A 298 -28.08 33.53 -15.96
CA THR A 298 -26.87 33.90 -16.70
C THR A 298 -27.09 33.98 -18.23
N VAL A 299 -28.34 34.04 -18.69
CA VAL A 299 -28.66 34.31 -20.10
C VAL A 299 -28.05 35.64 -20.54
N SER A 300 -27.28 35.62 -21.62
CA SER A 300 -26.65 36.79 -22.23
C SER A 300 -27.63 37.59 -23.09
N MET A 301 -27.41 38.90 -23.16
CA MET A 301 -28.12 39.78 -24.09
C MET A 301 -27.25 40.05 -25.32
N PRO A 302 -27.81 40.06 -26.54
CA PRO A 302 -27.01 40.23 -27.75
C PRO A 302 -26.37 41.62 -27.82
N LEU A 303 -25.16 41.68 -28.40
CA LEU A 303 -24.44 42.91 -28.73
C LEU A 303 -24.72 43.32 -30.18
N ASP A 304 -24.75 44.63 -30.44
CA ASP A 304 -24.84 45.16 -31.80
C ASP A 304 -23.45 45.17 -32.47
N GLY A 305 -23.36 44.53 -33.62
CA GLY A 305 -22.18 44.47 -34.48
C GLY A 305 -22.39 45.04 -35.87
N SER A 306 -23.37 45.94 -36.04
CA SER A 306 -23.55 46.69 -37.27
C SER A 306 -22.34 47.56 -37.62
N ILE A 307 -21.99 47.61 -38.91
CA ILE A 307 -20.82 48.34 -39.41
C ILE A 307 -21.23 49.76 -39.82
N ASP A 308 -20.46 50.76 -39.38
CA ASP A 308 -20.53 52.13 -39.86
C ASP A 308 -19.62 52.35 -41.08
N ASP A 309 -20.03 53.20 -42.03
CA ASP A 309 -19.36 53.48 -43.32
C ASP A 309 -17.94 54.05 -43.14
N SER A 310 -17.59 54.52 -41.94
CA SER A 310 -16.29 55.08 -41.57
C SER A 310 -15.25 54.06 -41.07
N SER A 311 -15.61 52.78 -40.93
CA SER A 311 -14.78 51.75 -40.30
C SER A 311 -13.71 51.18 -41.23
N THR A 312 -12.44 51.18 -40.83
CA THR A 312 -11.38 50.39 -41.50
C THR A 312 -11.57 48.91 -41.17
N ILE A 313 -11.73 48.08 -42.21
CA ILE A 313 -12.01 46.66 -42.05
C ILE A 313 -10.72 45.84 -42.03
N ARG A 314 -10.53 45.03 -40.97
CA ARG A 314 -9.46 44.04 -40.85
C ARG A 314 -9.83 42.76 -41.60
N THR A 315 -8.86 42.20 -42.30
CA THR A 315 -8.96 40.91 -43.01
C THR A 315 -7.91 39.90 -42.52
N THR A 316 -7.06 40.28 -41.57
CA THR A 316 -5.99 39.46 -41.00
C THR A 316 -5.97 39.56 -39.48
N TYR A 317 -5.36 38.57 -38.84
CA TYR A 317 -5.08 38.52 -37.41
C TYR A 317 -3.74 37.81 -37.16
N VAL A 318 -3.21 37.89 -35.94
CA VAL A 318 -2.02 37.11 -35.55
C VAL A 318 -2.51 35.75 -35.09
N ALA A 319 -2.21 34.71 -35.87
CA ALA A 319 -2.44 33.33 -35.47
C ALA A 319 -1.25 32.84 -34.66
N ARG A 320 -1.54 32.09 -33.58
CA ARG A 320 -0.54 31.37 -32.81
C ARG A 320 -1.03 29.95 -32.60
N GLU A 321 -0.26 29.00 -33.08
CA GLU A 321 -0.56 27.58 -32.96
C GLU A 321 0.45 26.95 -31.99
N HIS A 322 -0.06 26.10 -31.10
CA HIS A 322 0.74 25.30 -30.18
C HIS A 322 0.53 23.84 -30.51
N HIS A 323 1.61 23.08 -30.60
CA HIS A 323 1.59 21.66 -30.88
C HIS A 323 2.48 20.95 -29.87
N GLU A 324 1.94 19.90 -29.27
CA GLU A 324 2.62 18.99 -28.34
C GLU A 324 2.05 17.57 -28.51
N GLU A 325 2.86 16.55 -28.29
CA GLU A 325 2.38 15.17 -28.09
C GLU A 325 2.97 14.65 -26.79
N GLN A 326 2.19 13.90 -26.02
CA GLN A 326 2.64 13.32 -24.75
C GLN A 326 3.03 11.86 -24.99
N ARG A 327 4.34 11.59 -25.17
CA ARG A 327 4.84 10.26 -25.60
C ARG A 327 5.92 9.68 -24.70
N ALA A 328 6.80 10.53 -24.16
CA ALA A 328 7.90 10.11 -23.31
C ALA A 328 7.66 10.65 -21.89
N PRO A 329 7.34 9.79 -20.90
CA PRO A 329 7.27 10.23 -19.52
C PRO A 329 8.66 10.62 -19.02
N LEU A 330 8.70 11.40 -17.95
CA LEU A 330 9.95 11.65 -17.23
C LEU A 330 10.49 10.34 -16.63
N PHE A 331 11.79 10.08 -16.84
CA PHE A 331 12.52 8.97 -16.23
C PHE A 331 13.49 9.49 -15.16
N ILE A 332 13.47 8.90 -13.98
CA ILE A 332 14.34 9.30 -12.87
C ILE A 332 15.48 8.30 -12.72
N ALA A 333 16.71 8.80 -12.92
CA ALA A 333 17.97 8.08 -12.67
C ALA A 333 18.22 6.82 -13.55
N PRO A 334 19.44 6.25 -13.57
CA PRO A 334 19.71 5.08 -14.41
C PRO A 334 19.00 3.87 -13.78
N GLY A 335 17.87 3.46 -14.35
CA GLY A 335 17.01 2.41 -13.78
C GLY A 335 15.56 2.37 -14.29
N SER A 336 15.11 3.37 -15.06
CA SER A 336 13.90 3.30 -15.89
C SER A 336 12.55 3.24 -15.15
N ILE A 337 12.40 3.82 -13.96
CA ILE A 337 11.06 4.00 -13.35
C ILE A 337 10.48 5.33 -13.86
N PRO A 338 9.43 5.29 -14.71
CA PRO A 338 8.74 6.50 -15.10
C PRO A 338 8.01 7.08 -13.90
N SER A 339 7.92 8.39 -13.85
CA SER A 339 7.24 9.09 -12.77
C SER A 339 6.84 10.46 -13.27
N GLY A 340 5.78 11.01 -12.68
CA GLY A 340 5.40 12.38 -12.88
C GLY A 340 4.23 12.53 -13.83
N LYS A 341 3.44 13.55 -13.51
CA LYS A 341 2.54 14.29 -14.41
C LYS A 341 3.24 14.94 -15.63
N GLN A 342 4.54 14.73 -15.79
CA GLN A 342 5.35 15.34 -16.84
C GLN A 342 5.59 14.35 -17.96
N TRP A 343 5.11 14.73 -19.14
CA TRP A 343 5.27 14.02 -20.38
C TRP A 343 5.88 14.97 -21.40
N TYR A 344 6.60 14.40 -22.36
CA TYR A 344 7.29 15.14 -23.42
C TYR A 344 7.05 14.46 -24.77
N TRP A 345 7.26 15.19 -25.85
CA TRP A 345 7.09 14.69 -27.22
C TRP A 345 8.13 13.65 -27.59
N GLU A 346 9.41 13.92 -27.33
CA GLU A 346 10.47 13.00 -27.75
C GLU A 346 11.73 13.13 -26.87
N LEU A 347 12.34 11.98 -26.55
CA LEU A 347 13.68 11.90 -25.99
C LEU A 347 14.71 11.90 -27.12
N LEU A 348 15.71 12.77 -27.05
CA LEU A 348 16.73 12.92 -28.09
C LEU A 348 18.14 12.85 -27.49
N GLN A 349 18.91 11.86 -27.92
CA GLN A 349 20.34 11.69 -27.64
C GLN A 349 21.21 12.03 -28.86
N GLN A 350 22.53 11.86 -28.75
CA GLN A 350 23.48 12.20 -29.81
C GLN A 350 23.14 11.48 -31.12
N GLY A 351 22.87 12.27 -32.16
CA GLY A 351 22.59 11.76 -33.50
C GLY A 351 21.13 11.43 -33.77
N GLU A 352 20.29 11.35 -32.74
CA GLU A 352 18.84 11.23 -32.88
C GLU A 352 18.24 12.56 -33.36
N ALA A 353 17.22 12.48 -34.21
CA ALA A 353 16.53 13.65 -34.71
C ALA A 353 15.04 13.36 -34.92
N ARG A 354 14.23 14.37 -34.63
CA ARG A 354 12.80 14.40 -34.93
C ARG A 354 12.54 15.44 -36.01
N THR A 355 11.77 15.07 -37.02
CA THR A 355 11.31 15.97 -38.09
C THR A 355 9.79 16.04 -38.05
N LEU A 356 9.25 17.25 -38.08
CA LEU A 356 7.83 17.57 -37.99
C LEU A 356 7.45 18.47 -39.16
N ASP A 357 6.30 18.18 -39.76
CA ASP A 357 5.66 19.07 -40.71
C ASP A 357 4.88 20.12 -39.92
N VAL A 358 5.16 21.39 -40.17
CA VAL A 358 4.57 22.54 -39.47
C VAL A 358 3.67 23.27 -40.46
N SER A 359 2.37 23.19 -40.22
CA SER A 359 1.39 23.87 -41.07
C SER A 359 1.20 25.33 -40.66
N HIS A 360 1.03 26.20 -41.65
CA HIS A 360 0.72 27.62 -41.50
C HIS A 360 -0.20 28.10 -42.64
N PRO A 361 -1.44 27.57 -42.71
CA PRO A 361 -2.36 27.84 -43.80
C PRO A 361 -2.82 29.31 -43.82
N ASP A 362 -3.16 29.82 -45.00
CA ASP A 362 -3.65 31.18 -45.20
C ASP A 362 -2.72 32.28 -44.64
N ALA A 363 -1.41 32.02 -44.60
CA ALA A 363 -0.42 32.99 -44.15
C ALA A 363 -0.47 34.27 -45.00
N ALA A 364 -0.69 35.41 -44.34
CA ALA A 364 -0.64 36.74 -44.92
C ALA A 364 0.77 37.37 -44.84
N SER A 365 1.68 36.77 -44.06
CA SER A 365 3.10 37.13 -43.96
C SER A 365 4.02 36.08 -44.59
N SER A 366 5.20 36.48 -45.05
CA SER A 366 6.26 35.57 -45.53
C SER A 366 7.27 35.19 -44.42
N VAL A 367 6.94 35.54 -43.18
CA VAL A 367 7.75 35.26 -42.00
C VAL A 367 6.87 34.90 -40.82
N ALA A 368 7.40 34.04 -39.96
CA ALA A 368 6.79 33.62 -38.70
C ALA A 368 7.80 33.69 -37.55
N THR A 369 7.28 33.67 -36.33
CA THR A 369 8.05 33.41 -35.11
C THR A 369 7.90 31.94 -34.75
N LEU A 370 9.03 31.24 -34.56
CA LEU A 370 9.05 29.86 -34.10
C LEU A 370 9.50 29.83 -32.64
N ARG A 371 8.76 29.11 -31.79
CA ARG A 371 9.17 28.81 -30.42
C ARG A 371 9.19 27.30 -30.21
N THR A 372 10.13 26.82 -29.42
CA THR A 372 10.26 25.39 -29.11
C THR A 372 10.63 25.22 -27.64
N GLY A 373 9.94 24.31 -26.95
CA GLY A 373 10.18 23.94 -25.56
C GLY A 373 11.10 22.73 -25.43
N PHE A 374 12.07 22.81 -24.54
CA PHE A 374 12.98 21.71 -24.22
C PHE A 374 13.28 21.64 -22.74
N THR A 375 13.63 20.45 -22.24
CA THR A 375 14.26 20.32 -20.92
C THR A 375 15.34 19.23 -20.93
N THR A 376 16.15 19.17 -19.87
CA THR A 376 17.07 18.07 -19.63
C THR A 376 17.13 17.78 -18.13
N HIS A 377 17.07 16.52 -17.76
CA HIS A 377 17.22 16.08 -16.36
C HIS A 377 18.63 15.52 -16.08
N ALA A 378 19.49 15.52 -17.10
CA ALA A 378 20.85 15.03 -17.01
C ALA A 378 21.70 15.90 -16.07
N ILE A 379 22.70 15.28 -15.45
CA ILE A 379 23.69 15.98 -14.59
C ILE A 379 24.64 16.83 -15.45
N ALA A 380 24.87 16.43 -16.70
CA ALA A 380 25.69 17.16 -17.67
C ALA A 380 24.81 17.83 -18.73
N ASP A 381 25.20 19.03 -19.18
CA ASP A 381 24.46 19.82 -20.17
C ASP A 381 24.14 19.03 -21.44
N ALA A 382 22.86 18.98 -21.80
CA ALA A 382 22.43 18.48 -23.11
C ALA A 382 22.53 19.59 -24.16
N THR A 383 22.62 19.24 -25.44
CA THR A 383 22.64 20.21 -26.55
C THR A 383 21.75 19.75 -27.68
N VAL A 384 20.90 20.65 -28.18
CA VAL A 384 20.01 20.42 -29.32
C VAL A 384 20.36 21.36 -30.48
N GLN A 385 20.15 20.88 -31.70
CA GLN A 385 20.19 21.70 -32.92
C GLN A 385 18.79 21.79 -33.50
N ILE A 386 18.36 23.00 -33.81
CA ILE A 386 17.07 23.28 -34.44
C ILE A 386 17.32 23.67 -35.90
N LEU A 387 16.61 23.02 -36.82
CA LEU A 387 16.65 23.30 -38.25
C LEU A 387 15.25 23.60 -38.77
N TRP A 388 15.16 24.54 -39.70
CA TRP A 388 13.96 24.87 -40.46
C TRP A 388 14.25 24.68 -41.95
N ASP A 389 13.48 23.83 -42.62
CA ASP A 389 13.67 23.43 -44.03
C ASP A 389 15.12 22.99 -44.34
N GLY A 390 15.73 22.27 -43.39
CA GLY A 390 17.09 21.77 -43.48
C GLY A 390 18.20 22.79 -43.20
N ALA A 391 17.88 24.08 -43.06
CA ALA A 391 18.82 25.11 -42.64
C ALA A 391 18.91 25.18 -41.11
N THR A 392 20.13 25.30 -40.55
CA THR A 392 20.29 25.43 -39.09
C THR A 392 19.81 26.81 -38.63
N VAL A 393 18.80 26.82 -37.77
CA VAL A 393 18.29 28.02 -37.09
C VAL A 393 19.20 28.37 -35.92
N THR A 394 19.40 27.40 -35.01
CA THR A 394 20.26 27.58 -33.83
C THR A 394 20.79 26.25 -33.28
N ILE A 395 21.78 26.33 -32.41
CA ILE A 395 22.27 25.24 -31.56
C ILE A 395 22.19 25.74 -30.11
N GLN A 396 21.44 25.05 -29.29
CA GLN A 396 21.11 25.48 -27.95
C GLN A 396 21.62 24.46 -26.90
N PRO A 397 22.49 24.88 -25.96
CA PRO A 397 22.72 24.11 -24.74
C PRO A 397 21.49 24.22 -23.83
N LEU A 398 21.12 23.10 -23.21
CA LEU A 398 20.00 22.98 -22.29
C LEU A 398 20.49 22.95 -20.85
N GLN A 399 19.69 23.52 -19.96
CA GLN A 399 19.89 23.47 -18.50
C GLN A 399 18.74 22.68 -17.87
N ARG A 400 18.83 22.41 -16.56
CA ARG A 400 17.88 21.55 -15.82
C ARG A 400 16.43 22.05 -15.70
N ASP A 401 16.10 23.14 -16.39
CA ASP A 401 14.78 23.77 -16.41
C ASP A 401 14.15 23.70 -17.80
N LEU A 402 12.86 24.02 -17.93
CA LEU A 402 12.23 24.22 -19.23
C LEU A 402 12.86 25.44 -19.91
N VAL A 403 13.51 25.21 -21.05
CA VAL A 403 14.11 26.23 -21.90
C VAL A 403 13.21 26.44 -23.11
N THR A 404 12.66 27.65 -23.22
CA THR A 404 11.99 28.09 -24.46
C THR A 404 13.00 28.77 -25.37
N VAL A 405 13.20 28.20 -26.56
CA VAL A 405 14.01 28.82 -27.61
C VAL A 405 13.08 29.57 -28.54
N THR A 406 13.27 30.89 -28.67
CA THR A 406 12.47 31.74 -29.57
C THR A 406 13.32 32.21 -30.75
N GLN A 407 12.78 32.03 -31.95
CA GLN A 407 13.31 32.58 -33.18
C GLN A 407 12.27 33.55 -33.77
N ASP A 408 12.47 34.85 -33.57
CA ASP A 408 11.56 35.93 -33.98
C ASP A 408 11.37 36.06 -35.50
N ARG A 409 12.17 35.34 -36.29
CA ARG A 409 12.09 35.38 -37.74
C ARG A 409 12.60 34.08 -38.35
N ILE A 410 11.67 33.27 -38.83
CA ILE A 410 11.87 32.20 -39.82
C ILE A 410 11.19 32.60 -41.13
N GLU A 411 11.75 32.18 -42.26
CA GLU A 411 11.11 32.36 -43.57
C GLU A 411 10.11 31.23 -43.77
N ILE A 412 8.86 31.58 -44.08
CA ILE A 412 7.80 30.63 -44.42
C ILE A 412 7.40 30.85 -45.88
N ASP A 413 7.30 29.76 -46.65
CA ASP A 413 6.85 29.77 -48.05
C ASP A 413 5.80 28.66 -48.21
N GLY A 414 4.71 28.96 -48.93
CA GLY A 414 3.57 28.05 -49.05
C GLY A 414 2.76 27.87 -47.76
N GLU A 415 2.10 26.71 -47.65
CA GLU A 415 1.19 26.38 -46.54
C GLU A 415 1.84 25.53 -45.45
N ASP A 416 3.01 24.94 -45.70
CA ASP A 416 3.71 24.06 -44.77
C ASP A 416 5.23 24.29 -44.81
N GLY A 417 5.91 24.04 -43.69
CA GLY A 417 7.37 24.01 -43.55
C GLY A 417 7.83 22.82 -42.71
N GLN A 418 9.15 22.59 -42.63
CA GLN A 418 9.70 21.44 -41.92
C GLN A 418 10.60 21.85 -40.74
N LEU A 419 10.18 21.49 -39.53
CA LEU A 419 10.97 21.64 -38.30
C LEU A 419 11.74 20.35 -38.03
N THR A 420 13.08 20.42 -37.93
CA THR A 420 13.91 19.29 -37.48
C THR A 420 14.68 19.64 -36.22
N ILE A 421 14.59 18.79 -35.20
CA ILE A 421 15.27 18.92 -33.93
C ILE A 421 16.24 17.74 -33.81
N ARG A 422 17.51 18.00 -33.51
CA ARG A 422 18.56 16.98 -33.42
C ARG A 422 19.34 17.06 -32.12
N GLY A 423 19.48 15.93 -31.42
CA GLY A 423 20.36 15.80 -30.26
C GLY A 423 21.84 15.83 -30.67
N ARG A 424 22.66 16.60 -29.95
CA ARG A 424 24.09 16.82 -30.24
C ARG A 424 25.02 16.31 -29.15
N SER A 425 24.49 15.93 -27.98
CA SER A 425 25.21 15.45 -26.81
C SER A 425 24.78 14.04 -26.40
N ASP A 426 25.62 13.34 -25.63
CA ASP A 426 25.26 12.04 -25.06
C ASP A 426 24.21 12.18 -23.93
N SER A 427 24.19 13.33 -23.24
CA SER A 427 23.10 13.69 -22.33
C SER A 427 21.79 13.82 -23.11
N ALA A 428 20.74 13.19 -22.59
CA ALA A 428 19.41 13.23 -23.16
C ALA A 428 18.77 14.63 -23.07
N ALA A 429 18.13 15.04 -24.16
CA ALA A 429 17.26 16.21 -24.23
C ALA A 429 15.82 15.76 -24.43
N PHE A 430 14.88 16.38 -23.72
CA PHE A 430 13.45 16.16 -23.92
C PHE A 430 12.90 17.32 -24.74
N PHE A 431 12.40 17.02 -25.93
CA PHE A 431 11.62 17.97 -26.73
C PHE A 431 10.16 17.91 -26.29
N ASP A 432 9.60 19.06 -25.97
CA ASP A 432 8.29 19.17 -25.32
C ASP A 432 7.21 19.61 -26.32
N TRP A 433 7.35 20.81 -26.87
CA TRP A 433 6.35 21.41 -27.76
C TRP A 433 6.99 22.36 -28.76
N TYR A 434 6.26 22.71 -29.82
CA TYR A 434 6.59 23.85 -30.67
C TYR A 434 5.39 24.76 -30.88
N GLU A 435 5.68 26.04 -31.15
CA GLU A 435 4.69 27.03 -31.51
C GLU A 435 5.12 27.80 -32.75
N VAL A 436 4.16 28.10 -33.60
CA VAL A 436 4.34 28.98 -34.76
C VAL A 436 3.36 30.14 -34.68
N GLU A 437 3.88 31.36 -34.81
CA GLU A 437 3.12 32.60 -34.75
C GLU A 437 3.33 33.41 -36.03
N TYR A 438 2.25 33.72 -36.75
CA TYR A 438 2.28 34.35 -38.07
C TYR A 438 1.02 35.20 -38.32
N GLU A 439 1.08 36.11 -39.29
CA GLU A 439 -0.11 36.85 -39.71
C GLU A 439 -0.94 35.96 -40.63
N ARG A 440 -2.23 35.75 -40.32
CA ARG A 440 -3.14 34.86 -41.05
C ARG A 440 -4.37 35.62 -41.54
N PHE A 441 -4.90 35.28 -42.72
CA PHE A 441 -6.19 35.79 -43.17
C PHE A 441 -7.35 35.30 -42.30
N LEU A 442 -8.38 36.13 -42.14
CA LEU A 442 -9.64 35.78 -41.45
C LEU A 442 -10.49 34.86 -42.33
N THR A 443 -10.03 33.63 -42.52
CA THR A 443 -10.69 32.58 -43.31
C THR A 443 -11.05 31.42 -42.39
N ALA A 444 -12.32 31.05 -42.35
CA ALA A 444 -12.79 29.94 -41.56
C ALA A 444 -12.38 28.59 -42.17
N VAL A 445 -12.11 27.63 -41.30
CA VAL A 445 -11.82 26.23 -41.64
C VAL A 445 -12.88 25.38 -40.95
N ASP A 446 -13.43 24.41 -41.67
CA ASP A 446 -14.48 23.51 -41.17
C ASP A 446 -15.70 24.22 -40.55
N GLY A 447 -16.00 25.43 -41.02
CA GLY A 447 -17.15 26.23 -40.55
C GLY A 447 -16.93 26.91 -39.21
N GLU A 448 -15.69 27.04 -38.74
CA GLU A 448 -15.32 27.71 -37.49
C GLU A 448 -14.10 28.63 -37.69
N LEU A 449 -14.07 29.74 -36.94
CA LEU A 449 -12.90 30.60 -36.79
C LEU A 449 -12.88 31.22 -35.39
N LEU A 450 -11.79 30.98 -34.66
CA LEU A 450 -11.48 31.67 -33.41
C LEU A 450 -10.31 32.62 -33.64
N PHE A 451 -10.42 33.85 -33.15
CA PHE A 451 -9.34 34.83 -33.25
C PHE A 451 -9.40 35.89 -32.15
N ASP A 452 -8.24 36.44 -31.83
CA ASP A 452 -8.12 37.60 -30.95
C ASP A 452 -8.26 38.90 -31.75
N GLY A 453 -9.07 39.81 -31.22
CA GLY A 453 -9.24 41.15 -31.73
C GLY A 453 -8.03 42.05 -31.47
N VAL A 454 -8.03 43.23 -32.08
CA VAL A 454 -6.92 44.18 -31.90
C VAL A 454 -7.01 44.95 -30.58
N GLN A 455 -5.86 45.18 -29.93
CA GLN A 455 -5.75 45.97 -28.68
C GLN A 455 -5.83 47.48 -28.92
N THR A 456 -5.46 47.94 -30.12
CA THR A 456 -5.48 49.35 -30.53
C THR A 456 -5.86 49.44 -32.00
N GLY A 457 -6.59 50.47 -32.42
CA GLY A 457 -6.99 50.67 -33.82
C GLY A 457 -8.49 50.89 -34.02
N GLU A 458 -9.06 50.28 -35.07
CA GLU A 458 -10.48 50.39 -35.46
C GLU A 458 -11.19 49.01 -35.45
N ALA A 459 -12.52 49.02 -35.44
CA ALA A 459 -13.41 48.05 -34.78
C ALA A 459 -14.13 47.03 -35.69
N ALA A 460 -13.79 46.87 -36.98
CA ALA A 460 -14.52 46.01 -37.91
C ALA A 460 -13.68 44.87 -38.51
N TYR A 461 -14.29 43.69 -38.64
CA TYR A 461 -13.67 42.46 -39.17
C TYR A 461 -14.43 41.96 -40.40
N ALA A 462 -13.69 41.46 -41.39
CA ALA A 462 -14.24 40.76 -42.53
C ALA A 462 -13.64 39.38 -42.72
N LEU A 463 -14.53 38.42 -42.86
CA LEU A 463 -14.20 37.00 -42.82
C LEU A 463 -14.74 36.30 -44.06
N THR A 464 -14.06 35.23 -44.47
CA THR A 464 -14.45 34.35 -45.59
C THR A 464 -14.41 32.88 -45.15
N GLY A 465 -14.75 31.94 -46.04
CA GLY A 465 -14.66 30.49 -45.75
C GLY A 465 -15.95 29.84 -45.23
N PHE A 466 -17.07 30.56 -45.19
CA PHE A 466 -18.37 30.00 -44.78
C PHE A 466 -19.31 29.77 -45.97
N GLU A 467 -19.98 28.62 -46.02
CA GLU A 467 -20.98 28.31 -47.06
C GLU A 467 -22.33 29.03 -46.85
N ARG A 468 -22.67 29.31 -45.59
CA ARG A 468 -23.88 30.01 -45.14
C ARG A 468 -23.49 31.06 -44.10
N PRO A 469 -24.31 32.11 -43.88
CA PRO A 469 -24.01 33.10 -42.86
C PRO A 469 -23.78 32.45 -41.48
N PRO A 470 -22.59 32.59 -40.87
CA PRO A 470 -22.32 32.07 -39.54
C PRO A 470 -22.92 32.95 -38.45
N ARG A 471 -22.82 32.50 -37.20
CA ARG A 471 -23.07 33.29 -36.00
C ARG A 471 -21.75 33.76 -35.41
N VAL A 472 -21.74 34.98 -34.89
CA VAL A 472 -20.56 35.58 -34.22
C VAL A 472 -20.84 35.67 -32.74
N PHE A 473 -19.84 35.34 -31.95
CA PHE A 473 -19.89 35.43 -30.51
C PHE A 473 -18.64 36.11 -29.95
N ASP A 474 -18.84 36.89 -28.90
CA ASP A 474 -17.79 37.34 -27.99
C ASP A 474 -17.59 36.26 -26.92
N ILE A 475 -16.35 35.78 -26.79
CA ILE A 475 -15.92 34.74 -25.83
C ILE A 475 -14.84 35.25 -24.86
N SER A 476 -14.70 36.58 -24.75
CA SER A 476 -13.64 37.23 -23.96
C SER A 476 -13.95 37.30 -22.46
N ALA A 477 -15.23 37.37 -22.11
CA ALA A 477 -15.69 37.30 -20.73
C ALA A 477 -15.84 35.83 -20.30
N ALA A 478 -16.12 35.56 -19.02
CA ALA A 478 -16.46 34.23 -18.54
C ALA A 478 -17.83 33.77 -19.10
N GLY A 479 -17.94 33.53 -20.41
CA GLY A 479 -19.17 33.08 -21.07
C GLY A 479 -19.30 33.50 -22.53
N LEU A 480 -20.49 33.26 -23.06
CA LEU A 480 -20.86 33.48 -24.45
C LEU A 480 -21.82 34.66 -24.57
N THR A 481 -21.57 35.56 -25.51
CA THR A 481 -22.52 36.62 -25.91
C THR A 481 -22.60 36.71 -27.43
N GLN A 482 -23.80 36.63 -28.01
CA GLN A 482 -23.97 36.73 -29.46
C GLN A 482 -23.85 38.17 -29.95
N ILE A 483 -23.14 38.37 -31.06
CA ILE A 483 -23.09 39.62 -31.81
C ILE A 483 -24.08 39.52 -32.97
N VAL A 484 -25.04 40.44 -33.04
CA VAL A 484 -26.08 40.52 -34.07
C VAL A 484 -25.88 41.76 -34.94
N GLY A 485 -26.59 41.87 -36.07
CA GLY A 485 -26.47 43.04 -36.96
C GLY A 485 -25.27 43.01 -37.92
N ALA A 486 -24.54 41.89 -37.98
CA ALA A 486 -23.50 41.64 -38.96
C ALA A 486 -24.04 41.62 -40.41
N THR A 487 -23.20 42.00 -41.37
CA THR A 487 -23.53 42.03 -42.80
C THR A 487 -22.93 40.84 -43.55
N HIS A 488 -23.71 40.25 -44.45
CA HIS A 488 -23.26 39.16 -45.32
C HIS A 488 -23.40 39.56 -46.78
N ASP A 489 -22.27 39.66 -47.47
CA ASP A 489 -22.19 39.84 -48.92
C ASP A 489 -21.95 38.48 -49.58
N ALA A 490 -23.05 37.86 -50.03
CA ALA A 490 -23.04 36.58 -50.70
C ALA A 490 -22.27 36.58 -52.04
N SER A 491 -22.08 37.74 -52.68
CA SER A 491 -21.36 37.84 -53.96
C SER A 491 -19.84 37.77 -53.78
N LEU A 492 -19.36 38.20 -52.61
CA LEU A 492 -17.95 38.17 -52.23
C LEU A 492 -17.62 37.02 -51.27
N GLY A 493 -18.61 36.22 -50.87
CA GLY A 493 -18.46 35.21 -49.82
C GLY A 493 -17.98 35.82 -48.50
N ARG A 494 -18.32 37.09 -48.25
CA ARG A 494 -17.75 37.90 -47.19
C ARG A 494 -18.79 38.15 -46.11
N PHE A 495 -18.45 37.77 -44.89
CA PHE A 495 -19.20 38.10 -43.70
C PHE A 495 -18.46 39.20 -42.94
N SER A 496 -19.14 40.19 -42.36
CA SER A 496 -18.46 41.29 -41.67
C SER A 496 -19.26 41.79 -40.46
N PHE A 497 -18.57 42.14 -39.39
CA PHE A 497 -19.16 42.69 -38.17
C PHE A 497 -18.24 43.72 -37.53
N ALA A 498 -18.82 44.65 -36.76
CA ALA A 498 -18.09 45.55 -35.87
C ALA A 498 -18.14 45.04 -34.42
N ALA A 499 -17.09 45.33 -33.64
CA ALA A 499 -17.04 45.00 -32.23
C ALA A 499 -16.18 46.01 -31.44
N PRO A 500 -16.52 46.30 -30.17
CA PRO A 500 -15.83 47.31 -29.38
C PRO A 500 -14.37 46.93 -29.09
N ILE A 501 -13.49 47.94 -29.09
CA ILE A 501 -12.07 47.79 -28.77
C ILE A 501 -11.90 47.89 -27.26
N LEU A 502 -11.33 46.84 -26.66
CA LEU A 502 -11.02 46.79 -25.23
C LEU A 502 -9.56 46.41 -25.03
N SER A 503 -9.04 46.72 -23.83
CA SER A 503 -7.77 46.20 -23.33
C SER A 503 -8.05 45.43 -22.03
N PRO A 504 -7.71 44.13 -21.92
CA PRO A 504 -7.09 43.28 -22.96
C PRO A 504 -8.01 43.05 -24.19
N PRO A 505 -7.46 42.56 -25.32
CA PRO A 505 -8.24 42.39 -26.54
C PRO A 505 -9.34 41.35 -26.35
N ARG A 506 -10.45 41.51 -27.08
CA ARG A 506 -11.55 40.55 -27.08
C ARG A 506 -11.22 39.35 -27.96
N ARG A 507 -11.61 38.14 -27.55
CA ARG A 507 -11.57 36.91 -28.36
C ARG A 507 -12.95 36.64 -28.94
N TYR A 508 -13.01 36.28 -30.22
CA TYR A 508 -14.25 36.04 -30.96
C TYR A 508 -14.30 34.61 -31.49
N ALA A 509 -15.51 34.04 -31.51
CA ALA A 509 -15.81 32.78 -32.19
C ALA A 509 -16.85 33.04 -33.29
N VAL A 510 -16.53 32.69 -34.54
CA VAL A 510 -17.44 32.79 -35.68
C VAL A 510 -17.71 31.38 -36.18
N VAL A 511 -18.95 30.91 -36.03
CA VAL A 511 -19.27 29.48 -36.13
C VAL A 511 -20.55 29.27 -36.94
N ALA A 512 -20.53 28.31 -37.87
CA ALA A 512 -21.73 27.85 -38.56
C ALA A 512 -22.58 26.97 -37.63
N ASP A 513 -23.91 27.00 -37.76
CA ASP A 513 -24.80 26.19 -36.91
C ASP A 513 -24.52 24.68 -36.96
N SER A 514 -23.97 24.17 -38.07
CA SER A 514 -23.57 22.78 -38.24
C SER A 514 -22.29 22.40 -37.48
N ALA A 515 -21.50 23.39 -37.07
CA ALA A 515 -20.24 23.21 -36.33
C ALA A 515 -20.43 23.29 -34.81
N PHE A 516 -21.67 23.49 -34.32
CA PHE A 516 -21.93 23.41 -32.88
C PHE A 516 -21.67 22.01 -32.34
N LYS A 517 -20.87 21.96 -31.27
CA LYS A 517 -20.47 20.74 -30.58
C LYS A 517 -21.58 20.28 -29.63
N THR A 518 -21.54 19.03 -29.21
CA THR A 518 -22.49 18.46 -28.24
C THR A 518 -21.72 18.03 -26.98
N PRO A 519 -22.22 18.31 -25.76
CA PRO A 519 -21.57 17.85 -24.54
C PRO A 519 -21.40 16.33 -24.54
N THR A 520 -20.30 15.84 -23.98
CA THR A 520 -20.00 14.41 -23.92
C THR A 520 -20.71 13.69 -22.78
N GLY A 521 -21.14 14.44 -21.75
CA GLY A 521 -21.91 13.93 -20.61
C GLY A 521 -22.86 14.98 -20.06
N VAL A 522 -24.03 14.53 -19.60
CA VAL A 522 -25.03 15.34 -18.90
C VAL A 522 -25.64 14.49 -17.79
N GLU A 523 -25.35 14.82 -16.54
CA GLU A 523 -25.74 14.01 -15.38
C GLU A 523 -26.37 14.88 -14.30
N LEU A 524 -27.49 14.42 -13.72
CA LEU A 524 -28.05 15.01 -12.51
C LEU A 524 -27.16 14.67 -11.30
N ARG A 525 -26.68 15.68 -10.60
CA ARG A 525 -25.74 15.54 -9.47
C ARG A 525 -26.09 16.51 -8.36
N GLN A 526 -25.64 16.22 -7.13
CA GLN A 526 -25.76 17.13 -6.00
C GLN A 526 -24.41 17.82 -5.77
N LEU A 527 -24.46 19.13 -5.50
CA LEU A 527 -23.28 19.94 -5.20
C LEU A 527 -23.26 20.35 -3.73
N GLY A 528 -22.09 20.31 -3.13
CA GLY A 528 -21.80 20.78 -1.79
C GLY A 528 -22.16 19.82 -0.66
N GLU A 529 -22.44 18.53 -0.94
CA GLU A 529 -22.81 17.53 0.07
C GLU A 529 -21.73 17.37 1.17
N LEU A 530 -20.45 17.46 0.79
CA LEU A 530 -19.31 17.28 1.68
C LEU A 530 -18.80 18.57 2.31
N THR A 531 -19.27 19.73 1.83
CA THR A 531 -18.87 21.07 2.32
C THR A 531 -19.62 21.52 3.59
N GLY A 532 -20.60 20.73 4.04
CA GLY A 532 -21.35 20.95 5.27
C GLY A 532 -20.64 20.40 6.53
N SER A 533 -21.28 20.58 7.69
CA SER A 533 -20.79 19.98 8.94
C SER A 533 -21.03 18.46 8.95
N GLY A 534 -19.97 17.68 9.15
CA GLY A 534 -19.96 16.22 9.30
C GLY A 534 -19.14 15.75 10.50
N GLY A 535 -18.74 14.47 10.51
CA GLY A 535 -17.95 13.86 11.58
C GLY A 535 -17.53 12.43 11.27
N ALA A 536 -16.23 12.14 11.32
CA ALA A 536 -15.68 10.79 11.20
C ALA A 536 -14.26 10.74 11.80
N ASP A 537 -13.94 9.69 12.56
CA ASP A 537 -12.57 9.37 12.95
C ASP A 537 -11.85 8.60 11.83
N TYR A 538 -12.59 7.81 11.05
CA TYR A 538 -12.09 6.91 10.01
C TYR A 538 -12.85 7.13 8.70
N ILE A 539 -12.16 7.57 7.66
CA ILE A 539 -12.75 7.81 6.34
C ILE A 539 -12.19 6.80 5.34
N VAL A 540 -13.08 6.15 4.59
CA VAL A 540 -12.73 5.39 3.38
C VAL A 540 -13.12 6.22 2.17
N ILE A 541 -12.14 6.69 1.40
CA ILE A 541 -12.36 7.36 0.12
C ILE A 541 -12.20 6.31 -0.97
N THR A 542 -13.19 6.18 -1.84
CA THR A 542 -13.22 5.10 -2.83
C THR A 542 -13.92 5.52 -4.11
N HIS A 543 -13.71 4.77 -5.19
CA HIS A 543 -14.51 4.91 -6.41
C HIS A 543 -15.83 4.14 -6.29
N THR A 544 -16.88 4.59 -6.98
CA THR A 544 -18.21 3.94 -7.00
C THR A 544 -18.14 2.42 -7.26
N ASP A 545 -17.21 1.95 -8.08
CA ASP A 545 -17.04 0.52 -8.41
C ASP A 545 -16.71 -0.36 -7.18
N PHE A 546 -16.10 0.21 -6.14
CA PHE A 546 -15.67 -0.50 -4.93
C PHE A 546 -16.49 -0.11 -3.69
N LEU A 547 -17.52 0.72 -3.86
CA LEU A 547 -18.30 1.29 -2.77
C LEU A 547 -18.90 0.24 -1.83
N SER A 548 -19.34 -0.91 -2.36
CA SER A 548 -19.87 -2.01 -1.54
C SER A 548 -18.81 -2.57 -0.58
N ALA A 549 -17.60 -2.89 -1.08
CA ALA A 549 -16.54 -3.43 -0.24
C ALA A 549 -16.04 -2.39 0.77
N ALA A 550 -16.00 -1.12 0.37
CA ALA A 550 -15.67 -0.01 1.26
C ALA A 550 -16.67 0.14 2.41
N GLN A 551 -17.98 -0.05 2.13
CA GLN A 551 -19.03 -0.06 3.13
C GLN A 551 -18.91 -1.24 4.10
N ASP A 552 -18.55 -2.43 3.61
CA ASP A 552 -18.33 -3.61 4.46
C ASP A 552 -17.16 -3.38 5.43
N LEU A 553 -16.04 -2.84 4.96
CA LEU A 553 -14.89 -2.47 5.81
C LEU A 553 -15.26 -1.40 6.84
N ALA A 554 -15.92 -0.32 6.41
CA ALA A 554 -16.34 0.76 7.30
C ALA A 554 -17.38 0.29 8.33
N HIS A 555 -18.26 -0.65 7.98
CA HIS A 555 -19.21 -1.26 8.90
C HIS A 555 -18.50 -2.11 9.95
N TRP A 556 -17.54 -2.95 9.54
CA TRP A 556 -16.72 -3.72 10.47
C TRP A 556 -16.02 -2.80 11.48
N ARG A 557 -15.30 -1.78 10.98
CA ARG A 557 -14.60 -0.81 11.84
C ARG A 557 -15.51 -0.05 12.78
N ALA A 558 -16.74 0.29 12.37
CA ALA A 558 -17.73 0.96 13.23
C ALA A 558 -18.25 0.09 14.39
N THR A 559 -17.95 -1.22 14.38
CA THR A 559 -18.39 -2.17 15.42
C THR A 559 -17.23 -2.81 16.18
N ASP A 560 -15.99 -2.58 15.75
CA ASP A 560 -14.79 -3.15 16.37
C ASP A 560 -14.38 -2.32 17.60
N ASP A 561 -14.69 -2.82 18.79
CA ASP A 561 -14.37 -2.20 20.08
C ASP A 561 -13.33 -2.98 20.91
N ARG A 562 -12.64 -3.95 20.29
CA ARG A 562 -11.72 -4.89 20.98
C ARG A 562 -10.58 -4.20 21.73
N PHE A 563 -10.03 -3.11 21.18
CA PHE A 563 -8.82 -2.45 21.71
C PHE A 563 -9.00 -0.95 22.02
N ALA A 564 -10.08 -0.35 21.51
CA ALA A 564 -10.37 1.07 21.62
C ALA A 564 -11.87 1.29 21.36
N PRO A 565 -12.48 2.43 21.75
CA PRO A 565 -13.84 2.77 21.34
C PRO A 565 -13.96 2.72 19.82
N ALA A 566 -15.01 2.08 19.30
CA ALA A 566 -15.23 1.99 17.85
C ALA A 566 -15.27 3.39 17.20
N PRO A 567 -14.51 3.64 16.12
CA PRO A 567 -14.46 4.93 15.44
C PRO A 567 -15.79 5.28 14.78
N VAL A 568 -16.08 6.58 14.65
CA VAL A 568 -17.11 7.05 13.72
C VAL A 568 -16.56 6.88 12.30
N THR A 569 -17.20 6.05 11.49
CA THR A 569 -16.75 5.76 10.11
C THR A 569 -17.57 6.51 9.07
N ARG A 570 -16.95 6.85 7.95
CA ARG A 570 -17.64 7.38 6.76
C ARG A 570 -17.00 6.85 5.48
N VAL A 571 -17.83 6.43 4.53
CA VAL A 571 -17.40 6.12 3.17
C VAL A 571 -17.75 7.30 2.28
N VAL A 572 -16.81 7.73 1.45
CA VAL A 572 -16.95 8.88 0.55
C VAL A 572 -16.57 8.43 -0.86
N ASP A 573 -17.46 8.67 -1.82
CA ASP A 573 -17.16 8.50 -3.24
C ASP A 573 -16.25 9.65 -3.69
N VAL A 574 -15.13 9.31 -4.31
CA VAL A 574 -14.14 10.26 -4.82
C VAL A 574 -14.74 11.20 -5.87
N GLU A 575 -15.74 10.74 -6.62
CA GLU A 575 -16.44 11.57 -7.60
C GLU A 575 -17.21 12.72 -6.94
N GLN A 576 -17.76 12.51 -5.74
CA GLN A 576 -18.40 13.59 -4.97
C GLN A 576 -17.37 14.59 -4.44
N ILE A 577 -16.15 14.14 -4.15
CA ILE A 577 -15.04 15.03 -3.77
C ILE A 577 -14.68 15.94 -4.94
N TYR A 578 -14.55 15.40 -6.17
CA TYR A 578 -14.28 16.22 -7.34
C TYR A 578 -15.38 17.25 -7.57
N ASP A 579 -16.65 16.84 -7.52
CA ASP A 579 -17.78 17.75 -7.67
C ASP A 579 -17.74 18.94 -6.69
N ASP A 580 -17.41 18.67 -5.42
CA ASP A 580 -17.47 19.66 -4.35
C ASP A 580 -16.20 20.52 -4.21
N PHE A 581 -15.02 20.00 -4.58
CA PHE A 581 -13.72 20.62 -4.27
C PHE A 581 -12.89 21.04 -5.50
N SER A 582 -13.17 20.50 -6.69
CA SER A 582 -12.53 20.91 -7.96
C SER A 582 -13.51 21.45 -9.00
N GLY A 583 -14.79 21.59 -8.63
CA GLY A 583 -15.86 21.93 -9.58
C GLY A 583 -16.14 20.80 -10.58
N GLY A 584 -15.88 19.55 -10.20
CA GLY A 584 -16.12 18.34 -10.98
C GLY A 584 -14.95 17.87 -11.83
N LEU A 585 -13.80 18.57 -11.82
CA LEU A 585 -12.59 18.16 -12.53
C LEU A 585 -11.92 16.98 -11.80
N PHE A 586 -11.49 15.97 -12.55
CA PHE A 586 -10.61 14.95 -12.02
C PHE A 586 -9.26 15.62 -11.64
N ASP A 587 -9.03 15.82 -10.34
CA ASP A 587 -7.84 16.48 -9.80
C ASP A 587 -7.50 15.90 -8.42
N PRO A 588 -6.31 15.30 -8.23
CA PRO A 588 -5.87 14.73 -6.96
C PRO A 588 -5.95 15.72 -5.77
N THR A 589 -5.69 17.01 -6.02
CA THR A 589 -5.69 18.06 -5.00
C THR A 589 -7.05 18.20 -4.31
N ALA A 590 -8.15 17.86 -5.01
CA ALA A 590 -9.50 17.88 -4.45
C ALA A 590 -9.63 16.97 -3.22
N ILE A 591 -8.92 15.82 -3.23
CA ILE A 591 -8.90 14.86 -2.11
C ILE A 591 -8.26 15.50 -0.87
N ARG A 592 -7.12 16.16 -1.04
CA ARG A 592 -6.45 16.88 0.05
C ARG A 592 -7.32 18.03 0.56
N ASP A 593 -7.93 18.80 -0.34
CA ASP A 593 -8.76 19.94 0.03
C ASP A 593 -10.04 19.50 0.75
N PHE A 594 -10.61 18.35 0.39
CA PHE A 594 -11.66 17.67 1.15
C PHE A 594 -11.18 17.26 2.55
N LEU A 595 -10.03 16.59 2.67
CA LEU A 595 -9.49 16.18 3.97
C LEU A 595 -9.17 17.38 4.86
N ARG A 596 -8.72 18.49 4.27
CA ARG A 596 -8.52 19.77 4.96
C ARG A 596 -9.84 20.35 5.45
N HIS A 597 -10.86 20.36 4.61
CA HIS A 597 -12.20 20.78 5.02
C HIS A 597 -12.75 19.92 6.17
N ALA A 598 -12.64 18.59 6.06
CA ALA A 598 -13.07 17.66 7.09
C ALA A 598 -12.28 17.87 8.40
N HIS A 599 -10.96 18.03 8.31
CA HIS A 599 -10.13 18.39 9.46
C HIS A 599 -10.62 19.69 10.13
N ASP A 600 -10.96 20.72 9.36
CA ASP A 600 -11.29 22.03 9.91
C ASP A 600 -12.73 22.14 10.43
N GLN A 601 -13.69 21.45 9.79
CA GLN A 601 -15.13 21.66 9.98
C GLN A 601 -15.87 20.47 10.60
N TRP A 602 -15.34 19.25 10.55
CA TRP A 602 -16.04 18.07 11.06
C TRP A 602 -15.75 17.80 12.55
N ALA A 603 -16.69 17.13 13.21
CA ALA A 603 -16.58 16.70 14.60
C ALA A 603 -17.19 15.30 14.79
N PRO A 604 -16.39 14.24 15.07
CA PRO A 604 -14.92 14.27 15.19
C PRO A 604 -14.22 14.58 13.86
N ALA A 605 -13.01 15.13 13.95
CA ALA A 605 -12.15 15.35 12.80
C ALA A 605 -11.39 14.04 12.45
N PRO A 606 -11.11 13.77 11.16
CA PRO A 606 -10.51 12.51 10.76
C PRO A 606 -9.14 12.27 11.37
N SER A 607 -8.92 11.02 11.78
CA SER A 607 -7.65 10.51 12.30
C SER A 607 -7.03 9.46 11.37
N PHE A 608 -7.88 8.72 10.65
CA PHE A 608 -7.50 7.66 9.73
C PHE A 608 -8.14 7.87 8.37
N VAL A 609 -7.38 7.65 7.30
CA VAL A 609 -7.82 7.75 5.90
C VAL A 609 -7.42 6.48 5.15
N VAL A 610 -8.38 5.85 4.50
CA VAL A 610 -8.15 4.77 3.53
C VAL A 610 -8.40 5.30 2.13
N LEU A 611 -7.40 5.17 1.27
CA LEU A 611 -7.51 5.33 -0.16
C LEU A 611 -7.83 3.95 -0.76
N PHE A 612 -9.07 3.74 -1.22
CA PHE A 612 -9.53 2.44 -1.69
C PHE A 612 -9.79 2.46 -3.19
N GLY A 613 -8.80 1.96 -3.94
CA GLY A 613 -8.73 1.94 -5.39
C GLY A 613 -7.26 2.05 -5.83
N ASP A 614 -6.97 1.53 -7.01
CA ASP A 614 -5.66 1.68 -7.65
C ASP A 614 -5.55 2.99 -8.46
N GLY A 615 -4.34 3.39 -8.84
CA GLY A 615 -4.09 4.52 -9.71
C GLY A 615 -2.66 4.57 -10.24
N THR A 616 -2.44 5.32 -11.31
CA THR A 616 -1.19 5.34 -12.09
C THR A 616 -0.71 6.76 -12.38
N TYR A 617 0.60 6.93 -12.61
CA TYR A 617 1.17 8.22 -13.04
C TYR A 617 0.66 8.70 -14.40
N ASP A 618 0.10 7.79 -15.20
CA ASP A 618 -0.47 8.10 -16.51
C ASP A 618 -1.94 8.51 -16.42
N TYR A 619 -2.22 9.68 -15.82
CA TYR A 619 -3.58 10.17 -15.57
C TYR A 619 -4.47 10.25 -16.82
N ARG A 620 -3.90 10.63 -17.96
CA ARG A 620 -4.61 10.81 -19.23
C ARG A 620 -4.47 9.62 -20.19
N ASN A 621 -3.87 8.52 -19.73
CA ASN A 621 -3.61 7.31 -20.52
C ASN A 621 -2.84 7.60 -21.84
N HIS A 622 -1.78 8.40 -21.74
CA HIS A 622 -0.87 8.73 -22.85
C HIS A 622 -0.12 7.49 -23.37
N SER A 623 0.19 6.52 -22.51
CA SER A 623 0.79 5.24 -22.88
C SER A 623 -0.16 4.32 -23.66
N GLY A 624 -1.48 4.48 -23.47
CA GLY A 624 -2.50 3.57 -23.97
C GLY A 624 -2.63 2.27 -23.16
N THR A 625 -1.83 2.07 -22.10
CA THR A 625 -1.86 0.88 -21.23
C THR A 625 -2.38 1.14 -19.82
N SER A 626 -2.65 2.39 -19.46
CA SER A 626 -3.17 2.71 -18.11
C SER A 626 -4.47 1.96 -17.82
N PRO A 627 -4.54 1.16 -16.73
CA PRO A 627 -5.72 0.42 -16.32
C PRO A 627 -6.86 1.36 -15.87
N GLY A 628 -6.54 2.62 -15.57
CA GLY A 628 -7.45 3.63 -15.03
C GLY A 628 -6.95 4.19 -13.70
N ASN A 629 -7.57 5.29 -13.29
CA ASN A 629 -7.29 5.95 -12.02
C ASN A 629 -8.56 6.00 -11.16
N TRP A 630 -8.80 4.94 -10.38
CA TRP A 630 -9.91 4.91 -9.41
C TRP A 630 -9.60 5.75 -8.17
N MET A 631 -8.33 5.78 -7.78
CA MET A 631 -7.84 6.58 -6.67
C MET A 631 -6.45 7.13 -7.03
N PRO A 632 -6.35 8.40 -7.48
CA PRO A 632 -5.12 8.91 -8.04
C PRO A 632 -3.95 8.88 -7.04
N PRO A 633 -2.73 8.54 -7.47
CA PRO A 633 -1.53 8.85 -6.71
C PRO A 633 -1.34 10.38 -6.61
N TYR A 634 -0.52 10.83 -5.64
CA TYR A 634 0.06 12.17 -5.69
C TYR A 634 1.51 12.08 -6.14
N GLU A 635 1.89 12.97 -7.07
CA GLU A 635 3.24 13.06 -7.62
C GLU A 635 3.80 14.49 -7.57
N ASP A 636 5.01 14.61 -7.04
CA ASP A 636 5.79 15.86 -7.04
C ASP A 636 6.73 15.99 -8.26
N GLY A 637 6.58 15.08 -9.23
CA GLY A 637 7.41 14.96 -10.43
C GLY A 637 8.44 13.84 -10.27
N GLU A 638 9.27 13.89 -9.23
CA GLU A 638 10.30 12.88 -8.99
C GLU A 638 9.85 11.72 -8.08
N SER A 639 8.70 11.83 -7.43
CA SER A 639 8.25 10.85 -6.44
C SER A 639 6.75 10.75 -6.35
N THR A 640 6.29 9.58 -5.92
CA THR A 640 4.88 9.26 -5.69
C THR A 640 4.66 8.94 -4.22
N TYR A 641 3.72 9.61 -3.55
CA TYR A 641 3.39 9.31 -2.14
C TYR A 641 2.04 9.87 -1.70
N ASP A 642 1.25 9.03 -1.02
CA ASP A 642 -0.11 9.39 -0.59
C ASP A 642 -0.16 10.30 0.64
N GLU A 643 0.92 10.39 1.44
CA GLU A 643 0.88 11.17 2.68
C GLU A 643 0.61 12.66 2.45
N TRP A 644 0.91 13.16 1.25
CA TRP A 644 0.64 14.55 0.86
C TRP A 644 -0.83 14.93 1.00
N TYR A 645 -1.76 13.99 0.80
CA TYR A 645 -3.19 14.21 1.02
C TYR A 645 -3.52 14.58 2.46
N THR A 646 -2.64 14.26 3.41
CA THR A 646 -2.80 14.54 4.84
C THR A 646 -2.07 15.79 5.32
N HIS A 647 -1.42 16.55 4.42
CA HIS A 647 -0.85 17.87 4.74
C HIS A 647 -1.96 18.93 4.75
N VAL A 648 -2.67 19.03 5.87
CA VAL A 648 -3.92 19.81 5.96
C VAL A 648 -3.85 20.96 6.96
N SER A 649 -2.96 20.90 7.94
CA SER A 649 -2.74 21.93 8.95
C SER A 649 -1.34 22.52 8.86
N GLY A 650 -1.23 23.81 9.15
CA GLY A 650 0.02 24.54 8.94
C GLY A 650 0.31 24.75 7.46
N ASN A 651 1.27 25.63 7.16
CA ASN A 651 1.86 25.72 5.82
C ASN A 651 3.21 25.00 5.88
N ASP A 652 3.14 23.71 6.21
CA ASP A 652 4.27 22.80 6.38
C ASP A 652 3.93 21.46 5.71
N ALA A 653 4.83 20.50 5.81
CA ALA A 653 4.69 19.20 5.15
C ALA A 653 4.60 18.05 6.17
N LEU A 654 4.00 18.31 7.34
CA LEU A 654 3.76 17.29 8.36
C LEU A 654 2.44 16.59 8.03
N PRO A 655 2.39 15.25 8.05
CA PRO A 655 1.14 14.52 7.95
C PRO A 655 0.30 14.70 9.22
N ASP A 656 -0.98 15.03 9.07
CA ASP A 656 -1.92 15.26 10.18
C ASP A 656 -2.83 14.07 10.48
N MET A 657 -2.82 13.04 9.61
CA MET A 657 -3.68 11.86 9.67
C MET A 657 -2.89 10.60 9.31
N ALA A 658 -3.26 9.45 9.89
CA ALA A 658 -2.71 8.17 9.49
C ALA A 658 -3.40 7.71 8.20
N ILE A 659 -2.62 7.43 7.15
CA ILE A 659 -3.15 7.08 5.83
C ILE A 659 -2.63 5.70 5.38
N GLY A 660 -3.48 4.96 4.67
CA GLY A 660 -3.10 3.73 3.97
C GLY A 660 -3.90 3.54 2.68
N ARG A 661 -3.37 2.74 1.76
CA ARG A 661 -3.96 2.44 0.46
C ARG A 661 -4.34 0.97 0.33
N LEU A 662 -5.54 0.71 -0.16
CA LEU A 662 -5.98 -0.61 -0.63
C LEU A 662 -6.06 -0.54 -2.17
N SER A 663 -4.97 -0.93 -2.84
CA SER A 663 -4.90 -0.93 -4.30
C SER A 663 -5.67 -2.12 -4.88
N VAL A 664 -6.73 -1.82 -5.63
CA VAL A 664 -7.60 -2.80 -6.31
C VAL A 664 -8.10 -2.20 -7.62
N GLN A 665 -8.22 -3.04 -8.63
CA GLN A 665 -8.69 -2.68 -9.97
C GLN A 665 -10.06 -3.30 -10.29
N THR A 666 -10.50 -4.28 -9.49
CA THR A 666 -11.78 -4.97 -9.68
C THR A 666 -12.58 -5.14 -8.38
N SER A 667 -13.90 -5.29 -8.51
CA SER A 667 -14.78 -5.53 -7.34
C SER A 667 -14.48 -6.85 -6.60
N ASP A 668 -13.91 -7.85 -7.28
CA ASP A 668 -13.56 -9.13 -6.66
C ASP A 668 -12.24 -9.05 -5.88
N GLU A 669 -11.26 -8.29 -6.37
CA GLU A 669 -10.07 -7.93 -5.59
C GLU A 669 -10.46 -7.11 -4.36
N ALA A 670 -11.35 -6.11 -4.52
CA ALA A 670 -11.87 -5.30 -3.42
C ALA A 670 -12.49 -6.16 -2.31
N ARG A 671 -13.35 -7.13 -2.67
CA ARG A 671 -13.92 -8.09 -1.71
C ARG A 671 -12.86 -8.95 -1.07
N THR A 672 -11.93 -9.51 -1.86
CA THR A 672 -10.85 -10.38 -1.35
C THR A 672 -10.02 -9.68 -0.28
N VAL A 673 -9.61 -8.43 -0.52
CA VAL A 673 -8.81 -7.64 0.43
C VAL A 673 -9.61 -7.31 1.69
N VAL A 674 -10.88 -6.90 1.56
CA VAL A 674 -11.74 -6.57 2.71
C VAL A 674 -12.06 -7.81 3.54
N ASP A 675 -12.37 -8.94 2.91
CA ASP A 675 -12.61 -10.20 3.60
C ASP A 675 -11.37 -10.66 4.38
N LYS A 676 -10.18 -10.51 3.82
CA LYS A 676 -8.92 -10.77 4.54
C LYS A 676 -8.79 -9.90 5.79
N LEU A 677 -8.99 -8.58 5.68
CA LEU A 677 -8.91 -7.66 6.81
C LEU A 677 -9.93 -8.00 7.91
N ILE A 678 -11.18 -8.26 7.53
CA ILE A 678 -12.24 -8.61 8.48
C ILE A 678 -11.95 -9.95 9.15
N ASN A 679 -11.51 -10.97 8.40
CA ASN A 679 -11.23 -12.30 8.96
C ASN A 679 -9.99 -12.29 9.87
N TYR A 680 -8.93 -11.58 9.48
CA TYR A 680 -7.72 -11.42 10.31
C TYR A 680 -8.03 -10.83 11.68
N ASP A 681 -9.03 -9.95 11.75
CA ASP A 681 -9.50 -9.35 12.99
C ASP A 681 -10.52 -10.22 13.74
N ARG A 682 -11.59 -10.65 13.05
CA ARG A 682 -12.79 -11.23 13.66
C ARG A 682 -12.66 -12.72 13.92
N ASP A 683 -12.01 -13.45 13.01
CA ASP A 683 -11.89 -14.91 13.05
C ASP A 683 -10.46 -15.33 12.65
N PRO A 684 -9.44 -14.90 13.41
CA PRO A 684 -8.06 -15.20 13.08
C PRO A 684 -7.80 -16.70 13.19
N GLU A 685 -7.02 -17.23 12.24
CA GLU A 685 -6.51 -18.59 12.35
C GLU A 685 -5.56 -18.69 13.55
N PHE A 686 -5.94 -19.36 14.63
CA PHE A 686 -5.09 -19.52 15.80
C PHE A 686 -3.86 -20.41 15.50
N GLY A 687 -2.67 -19.91 15.80
CA GLY A 687 -1.44 -20.69 15.71
C GLY A 687 -0.22 -19.96 16.24
N ALA A 688 0.89 -20.69 16.37
CA ALA A 688 2.15 -20.16 16.90
C ALA A 688 2.70 -18.95 16.10
N TRP A 689 2.26 -18.78 14.85
CA TRP A 689 2.58 -17.60 14.02
C TRP A 689 2.20 -16.28 14.70
N GLN A 690 1.14 -16.27 15.52
CA GLN A 690 0.71 -15.08 16.27
C GLN A 690 1.77 -14.63 17.31
N GLY A 691 2.63 -15.54 17.74
CA GLY A 691 3.73 -15.28 18.66
C GLY A 691 5.09 -15.11 18.00
N ARG A 692 5.15 -14.99 16.66
CA ARG A 692 6.40 -15.03 15.88
C ARG A 692 6.64 -13.75 15.08
N ILE A 693 7.89 -13.31 15.05
CA ILE A 693 8.42 -12.27 14.15
C ILE A 693 9.49 -12.90 13.26
N LEU A 694 9.43 -12.60 11.96
CA LEU A 694 10.44 -13.01 10.99
C LEU A 694 11.30 -11.81 10.60
N LEU A 695 12.60 -11.86 10.88
CA LEU A 695 13.56 -10.84 10.49
C LEU A 695 14.46 -11.39 9.39
N VAL A 696 14.38 -10.79 8.21
CA VAL A 696 15.09 -11.23 7.01
C VAL A 696 16.09 -10.16 6.60
N SER A 697 17.34 -10.55 6.39
CA SER A 697 18.43 -9.64 6.04
C SER A 697 19.13 -10.11 4.78
N ASP A 698 19.36 -9.16 3.87
CA ASP A 698 20.19 -9.34 2.68
C ASP A 698 21.62 -9.79 3.05
N ASP A 699 22.36 -10.29 2.08
CA ASP A 699 23.75 -10.68 2.30
C ASP A 699 24.72 -9.52 2.09
N THR A 700 26.01 -9.85 1.99
CA THR A 700 27.08 -8.87 1.83
C THR A 700 27.47 -8.61 0.39
N PHE A 701 26.75 -9.16 -0.59
CA PHE A 701 27.05 -9.06 -2.02
C PHE A 701 26.28 -7.92 -2.68
N ASN A 702 27.02 -7.04 -3.36
CA ASN A 702 26.44 -6.00 -4.21
C ASN A 702 26.72 -6.31 -5.69
N ALA A 703 25.67 -6.46 -6.50
CA ALA A 703 25.81 -6.73 -7.93
C ALA A 703 26.30 -5.50 -8.74
N ASP A 704 25.95 -4.29 -8.29
CA ASP A 704 26.33 -3.03 -8.93
C ASP A 704 27.74 -2.59 -8.53
N GLU A 705 28.17 -2.92 -7.31
CA GLU A 705 29.53 -2.70 -6.81
C GLU A 705 30.19 -3.99 -6.28
N PRO A 706 30.53 -4.99 -7.15
CA PRO A 706 31.03 -6.31 -6.73
C PRO A 706 32.35 -6.32 -5.95
N HIS A 707 33.00 -5.17 -5.83
CA HIS A 707 34.25 -4.97 -5.10
C HIS A 707 34.03 -4.49 -3.66
N LEU A 708 32.81 -4.10 -3.29
CA LEU A 708 32.45 -3.72 -1.93
C LEU A 708 31.76 -4.89 -1.21
N VAL A 709 31.86 -4.88 0.11
CA VAL A 709 31.18 -5.82 1.00
C VAL A 709 30.19 -5.02 1.83
N GLU A 710 28.92 -5.40 1.78
CA GLU A 710 27.85 -4.68 2.47
C GLU A 710 27.45 -5.39 3.75
N THR A 711 28.20 -5.18 4.82
CA THR A 711 27.86 -5.75 6.14
C THR A 711 26.67 -5.06 6.82
N MET A 712 26.29 -3.87 6.33
CA MET A 712 25.34 -2.98 7.00
C MET A 712 23.95 -3.58 7.18
N PHE A 713 23.42 -4.35 6.21
CA PHE A 713 22.07 -4.92 6.31
C PHE A 713 21.95 -5.90 7.49
N THR A 714 22.94 -6.79 7.65
CA THR A 714 22.96 -7.75 8.75
C THR A 714 23.23 -7.07 10.09
N GLN A 715 24.17 -6.10 10.14
CA GLN A 715 24.45 -5.33 11.35
C GLN A 715 23.24 -4.54 11.85
N ASP A 716 22.53 -3.87 10.94
CA ASP A 716 21.31 -3.13 11.27
C ASP A 716 20.14 -4.04 11.64
N SER A 717 20.09 -5.27 11.10
CA SER A 717 19.12 -6.28 11.51
C SER A 717 19.38 -6.76 12.94
N GLU A 718 20.63 -6.99 13.32
CA GLU A 718 20.99 -7.31 14.72
C GLU A 718 20.62 -6.18 15.67
N ASP A 719 20.80 -4.95 15.22
CA ASP A 719 20.45 -3.77 15.97
C ASP A 719 18.92 -3.65 16.21
N LEU A 720 18.12 -3.89 15.16
CA LEU A 720 16.67 -3.99 15.26
C LEU A 720 16.26 -5.10 16.24
N ALA A 721 16.84 -6.28 16.10
CA ALA A 721 16.57 -7.43 16.95
C ALA A 721 16.85 -7.17 18.43
N ALA A 722 17.95 -6.47 18.74
CA ALA A 722 18.37 -6.23 20.11
C ALA A 722 17.56 -5.11 20.80
N ARG A 723 17.18 -4.06 20.06
CA ARG A 723 16.70 -2.80 20.67
C ARG A 723 15.25 -2.42 20.34
N PHE A 724 14.71 -2.91 19.23
CA PHE A 724 13.44 -2.41 18.68
C PHE A 724 12.36 -3.49 18.51
N LEU A 725 12.74 -4.76 18.49
CA LEU A 725 11.81 -5.90 18.46
C LEU A 725 11.47 -6.40 19.87
N PRO A 726 10.24 -6.91 20.09
CA PRO A 726 9.80 -7.42 21.38
C PRO A 726 10.57 -8.69 21.74
N GLN A 727 11.21 -8.70 22.91
CA GLN A 727 11.94 -9.87 23.41
C GLN A 727 10.99 -10.96 23.92
N GLU A 728 9.72 -10.61 24.14
CA GLU A 728 8.69 -11.50 24.61
C GLU A 728 8.27 -12.51 23.54
N LEU A 729 8.31 -12.14 22.25
CA LEU A 729 7.90 -12.96 21.11
C LEU A 729 9.06 -13.73 20.47
N ASP A 730 8.75 -14.80 19.73
CA ASP A 730 9.76 -15.60 19.04
C ASP A 730 10.30 -14.85 17.83
N LEU A 731 11.61 -14.60 17.83
CA LEU A 731 12.31 -13.96 16.73
C LEU A 731 13.00 -15.02 15.87
N GLU A 732 12.52 -15.19 14.66
CA GLU A 732 13.12 -16.06 13.65
C GLU A 732 13.98 -15.22 12.70
N LYS A 733 15.29 -15.49 12.67
CA LYS A 733 16.24 -14.81 11.78
C LYS A 733 16.47 -15.62 10.51
N LEU A 734 16.36 -14.98 9.36
CA LEU A 734 16.71 -15.53 8.06
C LEU A 734 17.72 -14.60 7.38
N TYR A 735 19.01 -14.83 7.63
CA TYR A 735 20.08 -14.01 7.05
C TYR A 735 20.68 -14.70 5.85
N LEU A 736 20.70 -14.01 4.71
CA LEU A 736 21.16 -14.60 3.46
C LEU A 736 22.65 -14.97 3.50
N VAL A 737 23.45 -14.33 4.36
CA VAL A 737 24.87 -14.66 4.57
C VAL A 737 25.09 -16.12 5.03
N GLU A 738 24.10 -16.76 5.66
CA GLU A 738 24.14 -18.17 6.08
C GLU A 738 23.95 -19.16 4.91
N PHE A 739 23.52 -18.69 3.74
CA PHE A 739 23.21 -19.53 2.60
C PHE A 739 24.30 -19.43 1.52
N PRO A 740 24.78 -20.56 0.99
CA PRO A 740 25.77 -20.56 -0.09
C PRO A 740 25.14 -20.14 -1.42
N PHE A 741 25.97 -19.54 -2.28
CA PHE A 741 25.61 -19.27 -3.67
C PHE A 741 25.56 -20.55 -4.51
N GLU A 742 24.58 -20.63 -5.40
CA GLU A 742 24.53 -21.55 -6.53
C GLU A 742 24.50 -20.71 -7.82
N GLY A 743 25.68 -20.49 -8.41
CA GLY A 743 25.85 -19.50 -9.47
C GLY A 743 25.75 -18.08 -8.89
N ARG A 744 24.73 -17.32 -9.30
CA ARG A 744 24.43 -15.97 -8.79
C ARG A 744 23.22 -15.92 -7.84
N PHE A 745 22.62 -17.08 -7.55
CA PHE A 745 21.38 -17.19 -6.79
C PHE A 745 21.59 -17.93 -5.49
N LYS A 746 20.63 -17.83 -4.57
CA LYS A 746 20.59 -18.62 -3.33
C LYS A 746 19.27 -19.41 -3.23
N PRO A 747 19.12 -20.50 -4.00
CA PRO A 747 17.85 -21.26 -4.05
C PRO A 747 17.45 -21.81 -2.68
N LYS A 748 18.40 -22.25 -1.84
CA LYS A 748 18.10 -22.70 -0.47
C LYS A 748 17.57 -21.57 0.42
N ALA A 749 17.99 -20.33 0.20
CA ALA A 749 17.46 -19.18 0.91
C ALA A 749 16.04 -18.85 0.44
N ARG A 750 15.77 -18.97 -0.87
CA ARG A 750 14.43 -18.84 -1.44
C ARG A 750 13.46 -19.88 -0.87
N ASP A 751 13.85 -21.15 -0.85
CA ASP A 751 13.02 -22.23 -0.28
C ASP A 751 12.75 -21.99 1.22
N ALA A 752 13.78 -21.56 1.95
CA ALA A 752 13.70 -21.19 3.36
C ALA A 752 12.79 -19.98 3.62
N PHE A 753 12.80 -18.97 2.73
CA PHE A 753 11.94 -17.79 2.80
C PHE A 753 10.49 -18.17 2.55
N VAL A 754 10.20 -18.86 1.43
CA VAL A 754 8.84 -19.30 1.06
C VAL A 754 8.24 -20.17 2.16
N ARG A 755 9.00 -21.13 2.71
CA ARG A 755 8.53 -21.98 3.81
C ARG A 755 8.14 -21.15 5.04
N ARG A 756 9.02 -20.23 5.49
CA ARG A 756 8.76 -19.39 6.67
C ARG A 756 7.62 -18.40 6.45
N PHE A 757 7.48 -17.89 5.24
CA PHE A 757 6.32 -17.08 4.86
C PHE A 757 5.02 -17.88 5.00
N ASN A 758 5.02 -19.15 4.56
CA ASN A 758 3.90 -20.09 4.68
C ASN A 758 3.56 -20.54 6.11
N GLU A 759 4.58 -20.68 6.96
CA GLU A 759 4.39 -20.91 8.40
C GLU A 759 3.73 -19.71 9.09
N GLY A 760 3.98 -18.50 8.59
CA GLY A 760 3.37 -17.26 9.04
C GLY A 760 4.09 -16.62 10.24
N ALA A 761 3.92 -15.32 10.37
CA ALA A 761 4.41 -14.49 11.49
C ALA A 761 3.45 -13.31 11.68
N VAL A 762 3.43 -12.66 12.84
CA VAL A 762 2.68 -11.39 12.98
C VAL A 762 3.34 -10.26 12.21
N LEU A 763 4.66 -10.31 12.10
CA LEU A 763 5.48 -9.31 11.44
C LEU A 763 6.62 -9.98 10.67
N LEU A 764 6.83 -9.55 9.43
CA LEU A 764 8.01 -9.82 8.65
C LEU A 764 8.73 -8.49 8.39
N THR A 765 9.98 -8.38 8.82
CA THR A 765 10.81 -7.20 8.54
C THR A 765 11.93 -7.61 7.59
N TRP A 766 11.94 -7.02 6.39
CA TRP A 766 12.99 -7.17 5.38
C TRP A 766 13.95 -5.99 5.45
N VAL A 767 15.25 -6.27 5.52
CA VAL A 767 16.33 -5.27 5.51
C VAL A 767 17.30 -5.63 4.39
N GLY A 768 17.28 -4.86 3.29
CA GLY A 768 18.02 -5.27 2.10
C GLY A 768 17.69 -4.51 0.82
N HIS A 769 18.20 -5.01 -0.29
CA HIS A 769 17.81 -4.57 -1.62
C HIS A 769 16.44 -5.11 -2.02
N GLY A 770 15.80 -4.40 -2.95
CA GLY A 770 14.55 -4.81 -3.54
C GLY A 770 14.18 -3.99 -4.76
N ASN A 771 13.23 -4.52 -5.52
CA ASN A 771 12.46 -3.76 -6.51
C ASN A 771 11.00 -4.21 -6.47
N SER A 772 10.18 -3.69 -7.39
CA SER A 772 8.74 -3.96 -7.44
C SER A 772 8.39 -5.45 -7.58
N ARG A 773 9.35 -6.33 -7.92
CA ARG A 773 9.11 -7.75 -8.20
C ARG A 773 10.10 -8.73 -7.57
N VAL A 774 11.19 -8.26 -6.97
CA VAL A 774 12.27 -9.13 -6.50
C VAL A 774 12.77 -8.67 -5.12
N PHE A 775 12.95 -9.64 -4.22
CA PHE A 775 13.73 -9.49 -2.99
C PHE A 775 15.18 -9.96 -3.24
N ALA A 776 16.13 -9.04 -3.03
CA ALA A 776 17.58 -9.21 -3.20
C ALA A 776 18.09 -9.60 -4.61
N HIS A 777 19.37 -9.36 -4.88
CA HIS A 777 20.02 -9.74 -6.15
C HIS A 777 20.05 -11.26 -6.37
N GLU A 778 20.01 -12.02 -5.27
CA GLU A 778 20.11 -13.48 -5.17
C GLU A 778 18.80 -14.19 -5.52
N HIS A 779 17.73 -13.43 -5.82
CA HIS A 779 16.39 -13.92 -6.14
C HIS A 779 15.79 -14.76 -5.00
N VAL A 780 15.72 -14.19 -3.80
CA VAL A 780 15.14 -14.86 -2.61
C VAL A 780 13.62 -14.99 -2.73
N PHE A 781 12.99 -14.03 -3.41
CA PHE A 781 11.60 -14.14 -3.83
C PHE A 781 11.41 -13.33 -5.11
N VAL A 782 10.89 -13.97 -6.16
CA VAL A 782 10.61 -13.38 -7.46
C VAL A 782 9.12 -13.49 -7.73
N LEU A 783 8.42 -12.36 -7.69
CA LEU A 783 6.96 -12.30 -7.67
C LEU A 783 6.28 -13.11 -8.80
N PRO A 784 6.66 -12.98 -10.09
CA PRO A 784 6.00 -13.73 -11.16
C PRO A 784 6.15 -15.25 -11.09
N THR A 785 7.19 -15.77 -10.42
CA THR A 785 7.46 -17.22 -10.36
C THR A 785 7.11 -17.83 -9.02
N ASP A 786 7.12 -17.05 -7.94
CA ASP A 786 7.14 -17.57 -6.57
C ASP A 786 5.81 -17.35 -5.85
N LEU A 787 4.97 -16.42 -6.32
CA LEU A 787 3.68 -16.12 -5.70
C LEU A 787 2.77 -17.35 -5.56
N GLN A 788 2.79 -18.25 -6.55
CA GLN A 788 2.00 -19.49 -6.50
C GLN A 788 2.44 -20.46 -5.41
N ALA A 789 3.65 -20.31 -4.87
CA ALA A 789 4.14 -21.10 -3.75
C ALA A 789 3.71 -20.52 -2.39
N ILE A 790 3.08 -19.34 -2.35
CA ILE A 790 2.54 -18.74 -1.14
C ILE A 790 1.14 -19.30 -0.85
N ASP A 791 1.00 -19.98 0.28
CA ASP A 791 -0.21 -20.67 0.75
C ASP A 791 -0.30 -20.62 2.29
N ASN A 792 -0.06 -19.44 2.87
CA ASN A 792 -0.12 -19.22 4.32
C ASN A 792 -1.56 -19.11 4.87
N GLY A 793 -2.60 -19.15 4.03
CA GLY A 793 -4.00 -19.11 4.51
C GLY A 793 -4.29 -17.88 5.36
N GLY A 794 -4.80 -18.07 6.58
CA GLY A 794 -5.09 -16.99 7.54
C GLY A 794 -3.86 -16.46 8.29
N ARG A 795 -2.68 -17.07 8.12
CA ARG A 795 -1.43 -16.76 8.84
C ARG A 795 -0.63 -15.66 8.14
N GLN A 796 -1.29 -14.54 7.89
CA GLN A 796 -0.82 -13.48 7.00
C GLN A 796 0.09 -12.48 7.75
N PRO A 797 1.39 -12.37 7.41
CA PRO A 797 2.25 -11.40 8.05
C PRO A 797 1.91 -9.98 7.61
N PHE A 798 2.07 -9.04 8.55
CA PHE A 798 2.30 -7.66 8.16
C PHE A 798 3.77 -7.51 7.77
N VAL A 799 4.06 -6.82 6.66
CA VAL A 799 5.42 -6.71 6.13
C VAL A 799 5.95 -5.29 6.27
N PHE A 800 7.14 -5.12 6.84
CA PHE A 800 7.90 -3.87 6.73
C PHE A 800 9.13 -4.12 5.85
N ALA A 801 9.20 -3.46 4.70
CA ALA A 801 10.35 -3.57 3.81
C ALA A 801 11.24 -2.32 3.91
N ALA A 802 12.35 -2.42 4.64
CA ALA A 802 13.42 -1.42 4.64
C ALA A 802 14.26 -1.56 3.36
N ALA A 803 13.63 -1.33 2.22
CA ALA A 803 14.18 -1.48 0.88
C ALA A 803 13.59 -0.41 -0.06
N SER A 804 14.34 -0.09 -1.10
CA SER A 804 13.93 0.89 -2.11
C SER A 804 12.88 0.30 -3.07
N GLN A 805 12.02 1.16 -3.64
CA GLN A 805 11.23 0.89 -4.87
C GLN A 805 10.46 -0.45 -4.93
N MET A 806 9.97 -0.96 -3.79
CA MET A 806 9.18 -2.19 -3.77
C MET A 806 7.68 -1.94 -4.01
N GLY A 807 7.17 -0.76 -3.64
CA GLY A 807 5.77 -0.37 -3.76
C GLY A 807 5.50 0.60 -4.91
N VAL A 808 6.04 0.34 -6.10
CA VAL A 808 5.80 1.13 -7.32
C VAL A 808 4.39 0.84 -7.84
N PHE A 809 3.37 1.23 -7.07
CA PHE A 809 1.97 0.90 -7.35
C PHE A 809 1.36 1.68 -8.51
N ASP A 810 2.03 2.75 -8.92
CA ASP A 810 1.57 3.66 -9.96
C ASP A 810 2.06 3.29 -11.36
N ASP A 811 2.69 2.11 -11.51
CA ASP A 811 3.12 1.54 -12.79
C ASP A 811 1.88 1.02 -13.57
N PRO A 812 1.59 1.57 -14.76
CA PRO A 812 0.40 1.17 -15.53
C PRO A 812 0.46 -0.26 -16.07
N ASP A 813 1.65 -0.86 -16.18
CA ASP A 813 1.81 -2.15 -16.83
C ASP A 813 1.83 -3.32 -15.82
N LEU A 814 2.13 -3.05 -14.54
CA LEU A 814 2.56 -4.08 -13.59
C LEU A 814 2.09 -3.82 -12.15
N ASP A 815 1.46 -4.84 -11.54
CA ASP A 815 1.33 -4.89 -10.08
C ASP A 815 2.71 -4.93 -9.41
N SER A 816 2.88 -4.10 -8.38
CA SER A 816 4.02 -4.11 -7.46
C SER A 816 3.89 -5.20 -6.37
N MET A 817 4.97 -5.45 -5.64
CA MET A 817 5.06 -6.50 -4.62
C MET A 817 3.96 -6.39 -3.54
N PRO A 818 3.68 -5.21 -2.95
CA PRO A 818 2.58 -5.06 -1.99
C PRO A 818 1.22 -5.42 -2.58
N GLU A 819 0.95 -4.97 -3.81
CA GLU A 819 -0.36 -5.16 -4.46
C GLU A 819 -0.64 -6.63 -4.71
N ALA A 820 0.31 -7.34 -5.31
CA ALA A 820 0.16 -8.75 -5.60
C ALA A 820 0.04 -9.60 -4.33
N LEU A 821 0.83 -9.31 -3.28
CA LEU A 821 0.77 -10.06 -2.01
C LEU A 821 -0.52 -9.80 -1.22
N ILE A 822 -1.05 -8.57 -1.24
CA ILE A 822 -2.28 -8.24 -0.53
C ILE A 822 -3.51 -8.76 -1.28
N LYS A 823 -3.51 -8.73 -2.62
CA LYS A 823 -4.59 -9.27 -3.46
C LYS A 823 -4.60 -10.79 -3.56
N TRP A 824 -3.54 -11.48 -3.11
CA TRP A 824 -3.43 -12.94 -3.22
C TRP A 824 -4.52 -13.67 -2.41
N PRO A 825 -5.39 -14.50 -3.03
CA PRO A 825 -6.54 -15.10 -2.34
C PRO A 825 -6.17 -16.29 -1.44
N HIS A 826 -5.00 -16.89 -1.61
CA HIS A 826 -4.54 -18.05 -0.81
C HIS A 826 -3.66 -17.65 0.39
N GLY A 827 -3.62 -16.36 0.72
CA GLY A 827 -2.83 -15.83 1.83
C GLY A 827 -2.12 -14.54 1.44
N GLY A 828 -0.79 -14.58 1.35
CA GLY A 828 0.03 -13.40 1.09
C GLY A 828 0.23 -12.56 2.35
N ALA A 829 0.28 -11.24 2.19
CA ALA A 829 0.42 -10.29 3.30
C ALA A 829 -0.95 -9.73 3.73
N ILE A 830 -1.10 -9.37 5.00
CA ILE A 830 -2.29 -8.63 5.48
C ILE A 830 -2.15 -7.11 5.24
N GLY A 831 -0.91 -6.64 5.16
CA GLY A 831 -0.54 -5.27 4.82
C GLY A 831 0.97 -5.15 4.70
N MET A 832 1.45 -4.10 4.04
CA MET A 832 2.87 -3.89 3.78
C MET A 832 3.24 -2.40 3.81
N ILE A 833 4.37 -2.07 4.44
CA ILE A 833 5.00 -0.74 4.34
C ILE A 833 6.20 -0.85 3.40
N ALA A 834 6.19 -0.08 2.32
CA ALA A 834 7.19 -0.14 1.28
C ALA A 834 7.44 1.22 0.61
N ALA A 835 8.66 1.44 0.12
CA ALA A 835 9.02 2.62 -0.65
C ALA A 835 8.48 2.55 -2.10
N THR A 836 7.88 3.63 -2.57
CA THR A 836 7.33 3.80 -3.94
C THR A 836 8.40 4.14 -4.98
N ARG A 837 9.56 4.63 -4.53
CA ARG A 837 10.70 5.04 -5.38
C ARG A 837 12.02 4.68 -4.73
N ILE A 838 13.12 4.95 -5.44
CA ILE A 838 14.48 4.74 -4.94
C ILE A 838 14.67 5.50 -3.63
N GLY A 839 15.32 4.85 -2.67
CA GLY A 839 15.67 5.43 -1.40
C GLY A 839 17.06 5.06 -0.92
N PHE A 840 17.42 5.58 0.25
CA PHE A 840 18.74 5.36 0.86
C PHE A 840 18.62 4.44 2.09
N HIS A 841 19.55 3.48 2.21
CA HIS A 841 19.56 2.51 3.31
C HIS A 841 19.46 3.17 4.69
N ASN A 842 20.27 4.21 4.94
CA ASN A 842 20.28 4.89 6.23
C ASN A 842 18.90 5.45 6.63
N SER A 843 18.21 6.15 5.74
CA SER A 843 16.86 6.67 6.02
C SER A 843 15.81 5.56 6.11
N ASN A 844 15.96 4.47 5.35
CA ASN A 844 15.08 3.30 5.42
C ASN A 844 15.15 2.64 6.80
N ILE A 845 16.36 2.40 7.32
CA ILE A 845 16.53 1.78 8.64
C ILE A 845 16.13 2.74 9.78
N ALA A 846 16.32 4.06 9.61
CA ALA A 846 15.84 5.07 10.56
C ALA A 846 14.32 4.94 10.78
N LEU A 847 13.57 4.90 9.67
CA LEU A 847 12.12 4.76 9.67
C LEU A 847 11.71 3.41 10.25
N ALA A 848 12.39 2.32 9.88
CA ALA A 848 12.15 0.99 10.45
C ALA A 848 12.29 1.01 11.98
N ARG A 849 13.41 1.48 12.53
CA ARG A 849 13.64 1.57 13.98
C ARG A 849 12.53 2.36 14.67
N SER A 850 12.17 3.50 14.12
CA SER A 850 11.13 4.38 14.66
C SER A 850 9.74 3.72 14.64
N PHE A 851 9.37 3.04 13.55
CA PHE A 851 8.14 2.26 13.43
C PHE A 851 8.06 1.13 14.46
N HIS A 852 9.11 0.31 14.55
CA HIS A 852 9.16 -0.82 15.49
C HIS A 852 9.14 -0.33 16.95
N ALA A 853 9.80 0.79 17.26
CA ALA A 853 9.71 1.42 18.57
C ALA A 853 8.26 1.82 18.90
N GLY A 854 7.57 2.46 17.96
CA GLY A 854 6.16 2.82 18.08
C GLY A 854 5.27 1.61 18.36
N MET A 855 5.51 0.49 17.68
CA MET A 855 4.74 -0.75 17.78
C MET A 855 4.99 -1.53 19.09
N PHE A 856 6.25 -1.64 19.54
CA PHE A 856 6.63 -2.63 20.56
C PHE A 856 7.28 -2.04 21.81
N THR A 857 7.98 -0.92 21.72
CA THR A 857 8.73 -0.36 22.86
C THR A 857 8.15 0.95 23.40
N SER A 858 7.09 1.48 22.78
CA SER A 858 6.36 2.69 23.22
C SER A 858 5.59 2.50 24.53
N GLY A 859 5.43 1.25 25.00
CA GLY A 859 4.61 0.89 26.16
C GLY A 859 3.11 0.83 25.88
N ARG A 860 2.66 1.18 24.66
CA ARG A 860 1.29 0.97 24.20
C ARG A 860 1.16 -0.44 23.63
N ARG A 861 0.06 -1.14 23.93
CA ARG A 861 -0.28 -2.42 23.30
C ARG A 861 -1.23 -2.19 22.13
N PHE A 862 -1.15 -3.03 21.11
CA PHE A 862 -2.07 -3.04 19.96
C PHE A 862 -2.19 -1.68 19.24
N VAL A 863 -1.05 -1.04 18.99
CA VAL A 863 -0.97 0.21 18.22
C VAL A 863 -1.42 -0.04 16.78
N PRO A 864 -2.32 0.78 16.20
CA PRO A 864 -2.64 0.69 14.78
C PRO A 864 -1.40 0.93 13.92
N VAL A 865 -1.20 0.11 12.89
CA VAL A 865 0.01 0.17 12.05
C VAL A 865 0.18 1.52 11.36
N GLY A 866 -0.92 2.16 10.91
CA GLY A 866 -0.87 3.49 10.30
C GLY A 866 -0.49 4.59 11.30
N MET A 867 -0.90 4.45 12.56
CA MET A 867 -0.51 5.39 13.62
C MET A 867 0.98 5.25 13.96
N ALA A 868 1.49 4.03 14.05
CA ALA A 868 2.91 3.79 14.25
C ALA A 868 3.76 4.34 13.10
N LEU A 869 3.30 4.20 11.84
CA LEU A 869 4.00 4.78 10.69
C LEU A 869 3.94 6.32 10.70
N LEU A 870 2.79 6.91 11.00
CA LEU A 870 2.63 8.37 11.12
C LEU A 870 3.63 8.92 12.16
N GLU A 871 3.62 8.36 13.37
CA GLU A 871 4.53 8.78 14.44
C GLU A 871 5.99 8.55 14.08
N ALA A 872 6.29 7.43 13.40
CA ALA A 872 7.63 7.13 12.95
C ALA A 872 8.16 8.22 12.01
N LYS A 873 7.36 8.58 10.99
CA LYS A 873 7.67 9.68 10.06
C LYS A 873 7.81 11.01 10.77
N LEU A 874 7.00 11.30 11.80
CA LEU A 874 7.12 12.54 12.58
C LEU A 874 8.38 12.59 13.45
N ALA A 875 8.92 11.44 13.86
CA ALA A 875 10.10 11.33 14.74
C ALA A 875 11.45 11.22 14.02
N THR A 876 11.47 11.01 12.71
CA THR A 876 12.69 10.88 11.90
C THR A 876 13.04 12.17 11.15
N ASP A 877 14.33 12.49 10.99
CA ASP A 877 14.82 13.69 10.27
C ASP A 877 15.84 13.34 9.16
N THR A 878 16.06 12.06 8.89
CA THR A 878 17.15 11.62 8.01
C THR A 878 16.61 11.59 6.59
N PHE A 879 16.72 12.71 5.87
CA PHE A 879 16.20 12.90 4.51
C PHE A 879 14.68 12.69 4.39
N ARG A 880 13.91 13.68 4.84
CA ARG A 880 12.44 13.70 4.83
C ARG A 880 11.80 13.27 3.51
N GLU A 881 12.39 13.63 2.37
CA GLU A 881 11.92 13.21 1.04
C GLU A 881 11.92 11.69 0.87
N ASN A 882 12.91 10.99 1.42
CA ASN A 882 12.99 9.54 1.38
C ASN A 882 11.89 8.89 2.23
N GLU A 883 11.69 9.40 3.43
CA GLU A 883 10.65 8.92 4.35
C GLU A 883 9.26 9.09 3.73
N ARG A 884 9.08 10.12 2.90
CA ARG A 884 7.81 10.36 2.21
C ARG A 884 7.42 9.28 1.23
N ARG A 885 8.41 8.68 0.56
CA ARG A 885 8.22 7.59 -0.41
C ARG A 885 7.66 6.32 0.23
N TYR A 886 7.64 6.19 1.55
CA TYR A 886 7.08 5.02 2.22
C TYR A 886 5.57 5.11 2.35
N THR A 887 4.85 4.18 1.71
CA THR A 887 3.39 4.09 1.77
C THR A 887 2.99 2.85 2.57
N LEU A 888 1.91 2.98 3.34
CA LEU A 888 1.22 1.83 3.92
C LEU A 888 0.23 1.29 2.88
N PHE A 889 0.50 0.10 2.37
CA PHE A 889 -0.44 -0.72 1.61
C PHE A 889 -1.24 -1.55 2.61
N GLY A 890 -2.46 -1.13 2.92
CA GLY A 890 -3.29 -1.72 3.97
C GLY A 890 -4.18 -0.71 4.68
N ASP A 891 -4.97 -1.21 5.62
CA ASP A 891 -5.82 -0.40 6.48
C ASP A 891 -5.01 0.23 7.64
N PRO A 892 -4.95 1.57 7.78
CA PRO A 892 -4.17 2.24 8.82
C PRO A 892 -4.68 1.97 10.24
N LEU A 893 -5.94 1.54 10.40
CA LEU A 893 -6.51 1.17 11.70
C LEU A 893 -6.24 -0.30 12.07
N MET A 894 -5.70 -1.10 11.16
CA MET A 894 -5.35 -2.50 11.40
C MET A 894 -4.32 -2.64 12.53
N ARG A 895 -4.45 -3.71 13.31
CA ARG A 895 -3.54 -4.10 14.38
C ARG A 895 -3.01 -5.49 14.11
N LEU A 896 -1.79 -5.78 14.58
CA LEU A 896 -1.22 -7.11 14.48
C LEU A 896 -2.01 -8.10 15.34
N SER A 897 -2.28 -9.31 14.82
CA SER A 897 -3.00 -10.38 15.52
C SER A 897 -2.12 -11.06 16.58
N MET A 898 -1.63 -10.27 17.54
CA MET A 898 -0.82 -10.75 18.65
C MET A 898 -1.68 -11.34 19.77
N PRO A 899 -1.18 -12.33 20.53
CA PRO A 899 -1.84 -12.86 21.71
C PRO A 899 -2.17 -11.77 22.74
N THR A 900 -3.42 -11.73 23.21
CA THR A 900 -3.88 -10.75 24.20
C THR A 900 -3.61 -11.22 25.63
N LEU A 901 -3.68 -12.53 25.85
CA LEU A 901 -3.47 -13.20 27.13
C LEU A 901 -1.99 -13.53 27.36
N GLY A 902 -1.58 -13.59 28.63
CA GLY A 902 -0.22 -13.95 29.04
C GLY A 902 -0.09 -15.42 29.46
N ILE A 903 1.14 -15.92 29.52
CA ILE A 903 1.46 -17.19 30.19
C ILE A 903 2.60 -16.98 31.19
N ALA A 904 2.35 -17.31 32.45
CA ALA A 904 3.38 -17.33 33.48
C ALA A 904 4.04 -18.73 33.51
N LEU A 905 5.35 -18.79 33.27
CA LEU A 905 6.11 -20.05 33.20
C LEU A 905 6.92 -20.29 34.48
N GLN A 906 6.95 -21.54 34.92
CA GLN A 906 7.80 -22.04 35.99
C GLN A 906 8.67 -23.18 35.45
N THR A 907 9.98 -23.00 35.52
CA THR A 907 11.01 -23.93 35.01
C THR A 907 12.31 -23.73 35.78
N ALA A 908 13.25 -24.67 35.68
CA ALA A 908 14.60 -24.50 36.19
C ALA A 908 15.33 -23.35 35.46
N ASP A 909 16.16 -22.59 36.16
CA ASP A 909 17.01 -21.54 35.58
C ASP A 909 18.22 -22.10 34.81
N THR A 910 18.51 -23.40 34.96
CA THR A 910 19.63 -24.08 34.31
C THR A 910 19.16 -25.39 33.69
N LEU A 911 19.37 -25.54 32.38
CA LEU A 911 19.14 -26.78 31.65
C LEU A 911 20.46 -27.55 31.55
N ARG A 912 20.42 -28.85 31.81
CA ARG A 912 21.61 -29.73 31.79
C ARG A 912 21.45 -30.78 30.71
N ALA A 913 22.50 -31.00 29.91
CA ALA A 913 22.49 -32.00 28.86
C ALA A 913 22.12 -33.39 29.41
N LEU A 914 21.34 -34.14 28.64
CA LEU A 914 20.86 -35.49 28.95
C LEU A 914 19.92 -35.57 30.18
N GLY A 915 19.48 -34.41 30.70
CA GLY A 915 18.46 -34.32 31.74
C GLY A 915 17.04 -34.27 31.15
N VAL A 916 16.06 -34.56 32.00
CA VAL A 916 14.64 -34.32 31.73
C VAL A 916 14.18 -33.22 32.67
N GLU A 917 13.67 -32.15 32.11
CA GLU A 917 13.25 -30.95 32.83
C GLU A 917 11.73 -30.83 32.84
N ARG A 918 11.18 -30.28 33.93
CA ARG A 918 9.74 -30.06 34.10
C ARG A 918 9.39 -28.61 33.84
N LEU A 919 8.37 -28.39 33.01
CA LEU A 919 7.78 -27.09 32.72
C LEU A 919 6.34 -27.05 33.27
N GLU A 920 6.02 -26.00 34.01
CA GLU A 920 4.65 -25.69 34.43
C GLU A 920 4.27 -24.30 33.96
N GLY A 921 3.00 -24.09 33.63
CA GLY A 921 2.51 -22.78 33.23
C GLY A 921 1.07 -22.51 33.58
N GLU A 922 0.78 -21.22 33.74
CA GLU A 922 -0.54 -20.68 34.06
C GLU A 922 -0.94 -19.66 32.99
N ILE A 923 -2.15 -19.78 32.44
CA ILE A 923 -2.74 -18.79 31.52
C ILE A 923 -3.22 -17.60 32.34
N ILE A 924 -2.77 -16.41 31.97
CA ILE A 924 -3.02 -15.15 32.66
C ILE A 924 -3.97 -14.29 31.83
N GLY A 925 -5.09 -13.90 32.42
CA GLY A 925 -6.07 -12.97 31.86
C GLY A 925 -5.52 -11.55 31.72
N GLU A 926 -6.27 -10.69 31.03
CA GLU A 926 -5.90 -9.27 30.87
C GLU A 926 -5.86 -8.49 32.19
N ASP A 927 -6.56 -8.98 33.22
CA ASP A 927 -6.55 -8.45 34.59
C ASP A 927 -5.33 -8.89 35.41
N GLY A 928 -4.46 -9.72 34.84
CA GLY A 928 -3.28 -10.28 35.49
C GLY A 928 -3.57 -11.47 36.40
N ALA A 929 -4.80 -11.98 36.44
CA ALA A 929 -5.19 -13.15 37.23
C ALA A 929 -5.13 -14.44 36.41
N LEU A 930 -5.08 -15.59 37.10
CA LEU A 930 -5.25 -16.89 36.46
C LEU A 930 -6.61 -16.97 35.74
N LEU A 931 -6.59 -17.36 34.47
CA LEU A 931 -7.79 -17.53 33.66
C LEU A 931 -8.35 -18.96 33.79
N GLN A 932 -9.16 -19.17 34.83
CA GLN A 932 -9.92 -20.41 35.01
C GLN A 932 -10.91 -20.62 33.85
N GLY A 933 -11.13 -21.88 33.46
CA GLY A 933 -11.99 -22.28 32.34
C GLY A 933 -11.32 -22.27 30.97
N PHE A 934 -10.07 -21.81 30.85
CA PHE A 934 -9.30 -21.94 29.63
C PHE A 934 -8.87 -23.40 29.43
N ASN A 935 -9.39 -24.06 28.39
CA ASN A 935 -9.08 -25.44 28.06
C ASN A 935 -8.66 -25.53 26.59
N GLY A 936 -7.46 -26.02 26.34
CA GLY A 936 -6.84 -26.02 25.02
C GLY A 936 -5.50 -26.72 25.03
N GLU A 937 -4.62 -26.35 24.09
CA GLU A 937 -3.29 -26.94 23.95
C GLU A 937 -2.21 -25.86 24.05
N ALA A 938 -1.19 -26.14 24.86
CA ALA A 938 0.02 -25.34 24.97
C ALA A 938 1.11 -25.94 24.07
N ARG A 939 1.48 -25.21 23.02
CA ARG A 939 2.60 -25.52 22.14
C ARG A 939 3.87 -24.94 22.73
N VAL A 940 4.80 -25.81 23.12
CA VAL A 940 6.04 -25.45 23.82
C VAL A 940 7.21 -25.54 22.85
N GLN A 941 8.05 -24.52 22.84
CA GLN A 941 9.35 -24.53 22.17
C GLN A 941 10.46 -24.21 23.17
N VAL A 942 11.52 -25.02 23.14
CA VAL A 942 12.73 -24.80 23.94
C VAL A 942 13.86 -24.50 22.97
N PHE A 943 14.56 -23.41 23.18
CA PHE A 943 15.65 -22.92 22.35
C PHE A 943 16.97 -22.96 23.14
N ASP A 944 18.04 -23.30 22.43
CA ASP A 944 19.39 -23.27 22.97
C ASP A 944 19.86 -21.84 23.26
N SER A 945 21.05 -21.68 23.81
CA SER A 945 21.71 -20.38 23.90
C SER A 945 22.19 -19.92 22.52
N VAL A 946 21.99 -18.64 22.25
CA VAL A 946 22.47 -17.98 21.04
C VAL A 946 23.99 -18.10 20.88
N VAL A 947 24.44 -18.43 19.67
CA VAL A 947 25.85 -18.50 19.27
C VAL A 947 26.21 -17.28 18.41
N GLY A 948 27.19 -16.50 18.85
CA GLY A 948 27.69 -15.36 18.09
C GLY A 948 28.68 -15.80 17.00
N ARG A 949 28.54 -15.26 15.80
CA ARG A 949 29.45 -15.44 14.67
C ARG A 949 30.20 -14.13 14.41
N ARG A 950 31.50 -14.24 14.15
CA ARG A 950 32.37 -13.13 13.74
C ARG A 950 33.13 -13.53 12.50
N GLU A 951 32.91 -12.81 11.41
CA GLU A 951 33.60 -13.01 10.15
C GLU A 951 34.37 -11.77 9.73
N THR A 952 35.43 -11.95 8.95
CA THR A 952 36.16 -10.84 8.34
C THR A 952 36.10 -10.99 6.82
N LEU A 953 35.39 -10.06 6.18
CA LEU A 953 35.09 -10.07 4.75
C LEU A 953 35.75 -8.83 4.13
N GLN A 954 36.79 -9.03 3.30
CA GLN A 954 37.55 -7.96 2.65
C GLN A 954 38.07 -6.84 3.59
N GLY A 955 38.29 -7.15 4.87
CA GLY A 955 38.77 -6.19 5.88
C GLY A 955 37.69 -5.60 6.76
N GLU A 956 36.42 -5.74 6.38
CA GLU A 956 35.26 -5.43 7.21
C GLU A 956 34.93 -6.58 8.15
N VAL A 957 34.50 -6.26 9.37
CA VAL A 957 34.10 -7.28 10.37
C VAL A 957 32.58 -7.34 10.40
N LEU A 958 32.03 -8.53 10.18
CA LEU A 958 30.62 -8.82 10.36
C LEU A 958 30.43 -9.64 11.65
N GLU A 959 29.64 -9.11 12.58
CA GLU A 959 29.25 -9.80 13.81
C GLU A 959 27.74 -9.91 13.88
N TYR A 960 27.23 -11.10 14.19
CA TYR A 960 25.81 -11.34 14.38
C TYR A 960 25.56 -12.63 15.16
N ASP A 961 24.38 -12.70 15.75
CA ASP A 961 23.88 -13.90 16.41
C ASP A 961 23.24 -14.84 15.37
N GLN A 962 23.73 -16.09 15.32
CA GLN A 962 23.18 -17.11 14.43
C GLN A 962 21.74 -17.48 14.82
N PRO A 963 20.92 -17.98 13.88
CA PRO A 963 19.62 -18.56 14.19
C PRO A 963 19.74 -19.63 15.27
N VAL A 964 18.88 -19.57 16.29
CA VAL A 964 18.98 -20.40 17.49
C VAL A 964 18.44 -21.81 17.24
N ALA A 965 19.19 -22.83 17.66
CA ALA A 965 18.75 -24.22 17.63
C ALA A 965 17.50 -24.45 18.51
N THR A 966 16.55 -25.23 18.01
CA THR A 966 15.38 -25.67 18.80
C THR A 966 15.71 -27.00 19.48
N LEU A 967 15.74 -27.04 20.80
CA LEU A 967 16.03 -28.25 21.57
C LEU A 967 14.82 -29.17 21.71
N PHE A 968 13.60 -28.61 21.77
CA PHE A 968 12.37 -29.37 21.98
C PHE A 968 11.15 -28.66 21.36
N ARG A 969 10.22 -29.44 20.81
CA ARG A 969 8.87 -29.03 20.41
C ARG A 969 7.84 -30.04 20.92
N GLY A 970 6.89 -29.58 21.73
CA GLY A 970 5.87 -30.44 22.33
C GLY A 970 4.52 -29.76 22.51
N ILE A 971 3.51 -30.57 22.80
CA ILE A 971 2.12 -30.12 23.01
C ILE A 971 1.64 -30.65 24.36
N PHE A 972 1.27 -29.73 25.27
CA PHE A 972 0.74 -30.07 26.59
C PHE A 972 -0.72 -29.64 26.71
N PRO A 973 -1.60 -30.47 27.32
CA PRO A 973 -2.98 -30.10 27.54
C PRO A 973 -3.06 -28.98 28.59
N VAL A 974 -3.84 -27.96 28.27
CA VAL A 974 -4.23 -26.91 29.23
C VAL A 974 -5.58 -27.25 29.80
N VAL A 975 -5.65 -27.39 31.12
CA VAL A 975 -6.88 -27.68 31.86
C VAL A 975 -7.07 -26.61 32.92
N ASP A 976 -8.20 -25.93 32.87
CA ASP A 976 -8.56 -24.84 33.81
C ASP A 976 -7.46 -23.76 33.93
N GLY A 977 -6.88 -23.37 32.80
CA GLY A 977 -5.81 -22.38 32.71
C GLY A 977 -4.44 -22.85 33.17
N ARG A 978 -4.22 -24.16 33.34
CA ARG A 978 -2.94 -24.72 33.83
C ARG A 978 -2.44 -25.83 32.92
N PHE A 979 -1.13 -25.90 32.71
CA PHE A 979 -0.49 -27.03 32.04
C PHE A 979 0.82 -27.40 32.76
N ALA A 980 1.22 -28.66 32.59
CA ALA A 980 2.51 -29.16 33.04
C ALA A 980 2.98 -30.27 32.10
N GLY A 981 4.28 -30.33 31.87
CA GLY A 981 4.90 -31.37 31.03
C GLY A 981 6.39 -31.51 31.29
N GLU A 982 6.98 -32.52 30.68
CA GLU A 982 8.40 -32.83 30.77
C GLU A 982 9.03 -32.79 29.39
N PHE A 983 10.26 -32.31 29.29
CA PHE A 983 11.03 -32.29 28.05
C PHE A 983 12.48 -32.69 28.28
N PRO A 984 13.10 -33.41 27.33
CA PRO A 984 14.50 -33.80 27.43
C PRO A 984 15.39 -32.66 26.94
N VAL A 985 16.59 -32.57 27.50
CA VAL A 985 17.63 -31.63 27.05
C VAL A 985 18.67 -32.42 26.25
N PRO A 986 18.80 -32.20 24.94
CA PRO A 986 19.76 -32.90 24.10
C PRO A 986 21.21 -32.75 24.57
N LYS A 987 22.08 -33.66 24.13
CA LYS A 987 23.53 -33.56 24.36
C LYS A 987 24.16 -32.32 23.71
N ASP A 988 23.57 -31.89 22.60
CA ASP A 988 24.04 -30.85 21.68
C ASP A 988 23.64 -29.43 22.12
N ILE A 989 23.52 -29.19 23.42
CA ILE A 989 23.36 -27.82 23.93
C ILE A 989 24.67 -27.05 23.82
N THR A 990 24.56 -25.73 23.69
CA THR A 990 25.68 -24.81 23.78
C THR A 990 26.17 -24.72 25.22
N TYR A 991 27.14 -25.57 25.58
CA TYR A 991 27.70 -25.61 26.95
C TYR A 991 28.24 -24.24 27.37
N ARG A 992 27.85 -23.79 28.57
CA ARG A 992 28.14 -22.46 29.15
C ARG A 992 27.39 -21.31 28.50
N GLY A 993 26.39 -21.60 27.67
CA GLY A 993 25.43 -20.62 27.19
C GLY A 993 24.59 -20.03 28.33
N THR A 994 24.20 -18.77 28.19
CA THR A 994 23.41 -18.01 29.19
C THR A 994 22.18 -17.32 28.59
N ARG A 995 21.95 -17.50 27.29
CA ARG A 995 20.85 -16.87 26.54
C ARG A 995 19.83 -17.89 26.04
N GLY A 996 19.69 -19.03 26.74
CA GLY A 996 18.66 -20.02 26.42
C GLY A 996 17.26 -19.49 26.67
N ARG A 997 16.25 -20.06 25.98
CA ARG A 997 14.88 -19.55 26.03
C ARG A 997 13.83 -20.65 25.91
N ILE A 998 12.70 -20.47 26.60
CA ILE A 998 11.46 -21.26 26.39
C ILE A 998 10.36 -20.30 25.96
N SER A 999 9.55 -20.69 24.97
CA SER A 999 8.31 -20.01 24.60
C SER A 999 7.14 -20.99 24.60
N VAL A 1000 5.96 -20.45 24.91
CA VAL A 1000 4.71 -21.22 24.91
C VAL A 1000 3.62 -20.38 24.25
N TYR A 1001 2.92 -20.99 23.29
CA TYR A 1001 1.69 -20.48 22.71
C TYR A 1001 0.53 -21.38 23.09
N ALA A 1002 -0.59 -20.82 23.53
CA ALA A 1002 -1.82 -21.55 23.76
C ALA A 1002 -3.02 -20.82 23.16
N ALA A 1003 -4.04 -21.55 22.72
CA ALA A 1003 -5.28 -20.96 22.22
C ALA A 1003 -6.49 -21.77 22.66
N ALA A 1004 -7.59 -21.06 22.92
CA ALA A 1004 -8.91 -21.61 23.21
C ALA A 1004 -9.98 -20.62 22.72
N GLU A 1005 -11.26 -20.91 22.97
CA GLU A 1005 -12.38 -20.02 22.60
C GLU A 1005 -12.24 -18.60 23.19
N GLN A 1006 -11.56 -18.46 24.34
CA GLN A 1006 -11.34 -17.17 24.99
C GLN A 1006 -10.24 -16.32 24.32
N GLY A 1007 -9.47 -16.89 23.38
CA GLY A 1007 -8.39 -16.21 22.66
C GLY A 1007 -7.05 -16.92 22.76
N ALA A 1008 -6.02 -16.25 22.26
CA ALA A 1008 -4.64 -16.72 22.26
C ALA A 1008 -3.83 -16.15 23.42
N ALA A 1009 -2.97 -16.98 24.00
CA ALA A 1009 -2.04 -16.67 25.07
C ALA A 1009 -0.60 -16.95 24.64
N PHE A 1010 0.33 -16.09 25.06
CA PHE A 1010 1.75 -16.31 24.86
C PHE A 1010 2.55 -15.99 26.12
N GLY A 1011 3.61 -16.73 26.35
CA GLY A 1011 4.59 -16.41 27.37
C GLY A 1011 5.94 -17.00 27.04
N SER A 1012 7.00 -16.35 27.51
CA SER A 1012 8.35 -16.83 27.30
C SER A 1012 9.24 -16.56 28.52
N ARG A 1013 10.29 -17.36 28.64
CA ARG A 1013 11.31 -17.28 29.69
C ARG A 1013 12.67 -17.33 29.02
N GLY A 1014 13.34 -16.19 28.93
CA GLY A 1014 14.73 -16.08 28.47
C GLY A 1014 15.74 -16.17 29.62
N GLY A 1015 17.03 -16.13 29.27
CA GLY A 1015 18.14 -16.10 30.23
C GLY A 1015 18.45 -17.46 30.89
N LEU A 1016 18.01 -18.56 30.28
CA LEU A 1016 18.29 -19.90 30.78
C LEU A 1016 19.77 -20.26 30.55
N ILE A 1017 20.37 -20.88 31.57
CA ILE A 1017 21.77 -21.28 31.54
C ILE A 1017 21.87 -22.72 31.01
N MET A 1018 22.71 -22.93 30.01
CA MET A 1018 23.03 -24.24 29.44
C MET A 1018 24.31 -24.76 30.11
N SER A 1019 24.22 -25.75 31.02
CA SER A 1019 25.39 -26.10 31.85
C SER A 1019 25.53 -27.57 32.22
N GLY A 1020 26.65 -28.15 31.78
CA GLY A 1020 27.09 -29.49 32.16
C GLY A 1020 26.12 -30.59 31.72
N THR A 1021 26.36 -31.78 32.25
CA THR A 1021 25.50 -32.95 32.06
C THR A 1021 24.73 -33.21 33.35
N ALA A 1022 23.48 -33.66 33.26
CA ALA A 1022 22.70 -34.04 34.42
C ALA A 1022 23.44 -35.12 35.24
N ALA A 1023 23.43 -34.99 36.57
CA ALA A 1023 24.20 -35.87 37.46
C ALA A 1023 23.67 -37.31 37.49
N ASP A 1024 22.41 -37.48 37.13
CA ASP A 1024 21.61 -38.70 37.10
C ASP A 1024 21.32 -39.20 35.67
N ALA A 1025 21.96 -38.60 34.65
CA ALA A 1025 21.85 -39.02 33.26
C ALA A 1025 22.17 -40.53 33.13
N GLN A 1026 21.19 -41.29 32.63
CA GLN A 1026 21.36 -42.71 32.34
C GLN A 1026 22.03 -42.88 30.98
N PRO A 1027 22.95 -43.84 30.81
CA PRO A 1027 23.54 -44.09 29.50
C PRO A 1027 22.50 -44.70 28.55
N ASP A 1028 22.39 -44.14 27.35
CA ASP A 1028 21.68 -44.73 26.21
C ASP A 1028 22.66 -45.04 25.07
N PHE A 1029 22.47 -46.20 24.44
CA PHE A 1029 23.27 -46.68 23.30
C PHE A 1029 22.42 -47.17 22.13
N ALA A 1030 21.10 -47.17 22.26
CA ALA A 1030 20.18 -47.56 21.19
C ALA A 1030 19.74 -46.29 20.45
N GLY A 1031 19.68 -46.35 19.12
CA GLY A 1031 19.08 -45.26 18.34
C GLY A 1031 17.56 -45.36 18.30
N PRO A 1032 16.89 -44.30 17.80
CA PRO A 1032 15.45 -44.20 17.81
C PRO A 1032 14.79 -45.24 16.90
N LYS A 1033 13.63 -45.73 17.32
CA LYS A 1033 12.80 -46.61 16.49
C LYS A 1033 11.94 -45.77 15.54
N ILE A 1034 12.16 -45.95 14.24
CA ILE A 1034 11.48 -45.19 13.19
C ILE A 1034 10.48 -46.07 12.43
N SER A 1035 9.22 -45.63 12.37
CA SER A 1035 8.15 -46.27 11.60
C SER A 1035 7.65 -45.32 10.51
N ILE A 1036 7.82 -45.70 9.24
CA ILE A 1036 7.35 -44.92 8.08
C ILE A 1036 6.02 -45.49 7.58
N GLY A 1037 5.03 -44.64 7.40
CA GLY A 1037 3.74 -44.95 6.79
C GLY A 1037 3.22 -43.79 5.94
N PHE A 1038 1.98 -43.93 5.49
CA PHE A 1038 1.31 -42.92 4.67
C PHE A 1038 -0.10 -42.67 5.18
N SER A 1039 -0.51 -41.41 5.18
CA SER A 1039 -1.81 -41.00 5.71
C SER A 1039 -2.96 -41.72 4.99
N GLY A 1040 -3.92 -42.23 5.77
CA GLY A 1040 -5.13 -42.87 5.25
C GLY A 1040 -4.98 -44.32 4.79
N GLN A 1041 -3.82 -44.96 4.99
CA GLN A 1041 -3.63 -46.38 4.67
C GLN A 1041 -2.71 -47.10 5.67
N ALA A 1042 -2.96 -48.39 5.89
CA ALA A 1042 -1.96 -49.28 6.45
C ALA A 1042 -0.90 -49.57 5.38
N PHE A 1043 0.37 -49.55 5.76
CA PHE A 1043 1.47 -49.67 4.80
C PHE A 1043 2.55 -50.63 5.31
N LEU A 1044 3.01 -51.50 4.43
CA LEU A 1044 4.24 -52.28 4.55
C LEU A 1044 5.17 -51.95 3.39
N SER A 1045 6.48 -52.03 3.62
CA SER A 1045 7.46 -51.84 2.55
C SER A 1045 7.20 -52.79 1.38
N GLY A 1046 7.03 -52.24 0.19
CA GLY A 1046 6.62 -52.91 -1.05
C GLY A 1046 5.16 -52.67 -1.45
N ASP A 1047 4.33 -52.11 -0.57
CA ASP A 1047 2.92 -51.86 -0.86
C ASP A 1047 2.70 -50.72 -1.86
N PHE A 1048 1.50 -50.73 -2.45
CA PHE A 1048 1.08 -49.70 -3.38
C PHE A 1048 0.65 -48.42 -2.69
N VAL A 1049 1.06 -47.27 -3.25
CA VAL A 1049 0.67 -45.93 -2.79
C VAL A 1049 0.10 -45.11 -3.94
N SER A 1050 -0.52 -43.95 -3.66
CA SER A 1050 -0.92 -43.02 -4.74
C SER A 1050 0.26 -42.22 -5.27
N PRO A 1051 0.19 -41.71 -6.52
CA PRO A 1051 1.22 -40.80 -7.03
C PRO A 1051 1.38 -39.55 -6.15
N LYS A 1052 0.29 -39.03 -5.59
CA LYS A 1052 0.30 -37.96 -4.59
C LYS A 1052 -0.03 -38.54 -3.21
N VAL A 1053 0.93 -38.51 -2.29
CA VAL A 1053 0.82 -39.13 -0.95
C VAL A 1053 1.38 -38.21 0.13
N ARG A 1054 0.82 -38.35 1.33
CA ARG A 1054 1.34 -37.72 2.54
C ARG A 1054 2.07 -38.76 3.38
N LEU A 1055 3.38 -38.58 3.57
CA LEU A 1055 4.18 -39.39 4.47
C LEU A 1055 3.78 -39.08 5.92
N GLN A 1056 3.68 -40.13 6.72
CA GLN A 1056 3.48 -40.06 8.16
C GLN A 1056 4.49 -40.98 8.85
N ALA A 1057 5.46 -40.40 9.54
CA ALA A 1057 6.45 -41.15 10.29
C ALA A 1057 6.29 -40.94 11.80
N THR A 1058 6.51 -42.02 12.56
CA THR A 1058 6.59 -41.99 14.03
C THR A 1058 8.01 -42.36 14.45
N ILE A 1059 8.57 -41.59 15.36
CA ILE A 1059 9.91 -41.77 15.90
C ILE A 1059 9.77 -41.91 17.42
N GLU A 1060 10.29 -43.00 17.97
CA GLU A 1060 10.16 -43.36 19.38
C GLU A 1060 11.53 -43.66 19.99
N ASP A 1061 11.86 -43.02 21.11
CA ASP A 1061 13.07 -43.27 21.88
C ASP A 1061 12.87 -42.97 23.38
N PRO A 1062 13.33 -43.83 24.31
CA PRO A 1062 13.21 -43.59 25.75
C PRO A 1062 13.87 -42.29 26.25
N SER A 1063 14.94 -41.86 25.58
CA SER A 1063 15.70 -40.64 25.87
C SER A 1063 15.14 -39.41 25.13
N GLY A 1064 14.17 -39.59 24.25
CA GLY A 1064 13.60 -38.54 23.41
C GLY A 1064 14.40 -38.30 22.14
N ILE A 1065 13.84 -37.50 21.23
CA ILE A 1065 14.39 -37.28 19.89
C ILE A 1065 15.20 -35.98 19.87
N ASN A 1066 16.40 -36.02 19.28
CA ASN A 1066 17.22 -34.83 19.10
C ASN A 1066 16.73 -34.04 17.88
N ILE A 1067 16.40 -32.79 18.12
CA ILE A 1067 16.03 -31.82 17.08
C ILE A 1067 16.84 -30.52 17.18
N ALA A 1068 17.90 -30.51 18.01
CA ALA A 1068 18.81 -29.37 18.11
C ALA A 1068 19.44 -29.04 16.74
N GLY A 1069 19.58 -30.06 15.88
CA GLY A 1069 19.96 -29.86 14.48
C GLY A 1069 21.41 -29.44 14.29
N ASP A 1070 22.29 -29.81 15.23
CA ASP A 1070 23.73 -29.73 15.02
C ASP A 1070 24.09 -30.54 13.77
N VAL A 1071 25.06 -30.03 12.99
CA VAL A 1071 25.43 -30.61 11.69
C VAL A 1071 25.68 -32.11 11.81
N GLY A 1072 24.81 -32.91 11.18
CA GLY A 1072 24.86 -34.37 11.19
C GLY A 1072 23.88 -35.06 12.15
N HIS A 1073 23.03 -34.34 12.88
CA HIS A 1073 21.97 -34.87 13.75
C HIS A 1073 20.56 -34.36 13.39
N GLU A 1074 20.35 -33.90 12.15
CA GLU A 1074 19.06 -33.46 11.62
C GLU A 1074 18.13 -34.64 11.29
N ILE A 1075 16.80 -34.49 11.36
CA ILE A 1075 15.89 -35.50 10.83
C ILE A 1075 15.85 -35.39 9.31
N MET A 1076 16.44 -36.37 8.62
CA MET A 1076 16.63 -36.34 7.17
C MET A 1076 15.70 -37.32 6.47
N LEU A 1077 14.87 -36.79 5.57
CA LEU A 1077 14.05 -37.57 4.64
C LEU A 1077 14.79 -37.68 3.30
N THR A 1078 14.92 -38.89 2.77
CA THR A 1078 15.42 -39.14 1.40
C THR A 1078 14.33 -39.80 0.57
N VAL A 1079 13.98 -39.21 -0.57
CA VAL A 1079 13.07 -39.79 -1.56
C VAL A 1079 13.82 -39.92 -2.89
N ASP A 1080 14.02 -41.15 -3.36
CA ASP A 1080 14.74 -41.46 -4.61
C ASP A 1080 16.13 -40.79 -4.75
N GLY A 1081 16.82 -40.62 -3.62
CA GLY A 1081 18.15 -40.02 -3.55
C GLY A 1081 18.16 -38.50 -3.30
N GLU A 1082 17.01 -37.82 -3.37
CA GLU A 1082 16.88 -36.42 -2.97
C GLU A 1082 16.70 -36.31 -1.45
N ARG A 1083 17.59 -35.57 -0.77
CA ARG A 1083 17.59 -35.40 0.69
C ARG A 1083 16.93 -34.08 1.07
N THR A 1084 16.05 -34.13 2.06
CA THR A 1084 15.34 -32.97 2.63
C THR A 1084 15.43 -33.01 4.15
N ASP A 1085 15.85 -31.89 4.75
CA ASP A 1085 15.79 -31.70 6.20
C ASP A 1085 14.33 -31.43 6.63
N VAL A 1086 13.78 -32.34 7.41
CA VAL A 1086 12.40 -32.30 7.93
C VAL A 1086 12.36 -32.08 9.45
N THR A 1087 13.48 -31.68 10.07
CA THR A 1087 13.59 -31.43 11.52
C THR A 1087 12.57 -30.40 12.01
N SER A 1088 12.28 -29.38 11.19
CA SER A 1088 11.28 -28.34 11.50
C SER A 1088 9.84 -28.88 11.60
N LEU A 1089 9.55 -30.02 10.96
CA LEU A 1089 8.22 -30.65 10.93
C LEU A 1089 7.99 -31.62 12.10
N PHE A 1090 9.04 -31.97 12.84
CA PHE A 1090 8.94 -32.87 13.97
C PHE A 1090 8.36 -32.18 15.21
N HIS A 1091 7.39 -32.85 15.83
CA HIS A 1091 6.80 -32.47 17.11
C HIS A 1091 6.48 -33.71 17.95
N THR A 1092 6.48 -33.53 19.27
CA THR A 1092 6.02 -34.53 20.24
C THR A 1092 4.62 -34.18 20.73
N GLY A 1093 3.90 -35.20 21.22
CA GLY A 1093 2.64 -34.99 21.94
C GLY A 1093 2.90 -34.68 23.42
N GLU A 1094 2.07 -35.24 24.31
CA GLU A 1094 2.27 -35.13 25.76
C GLU A 1094 3.52 -35.87 26.25
N ASP A 1095 3.91 -36.95 25.56
CA ASP A 1095 5.08 -37.76 25.89
C ASP A 1095 6.24 -37.41 24.94
N TYR A 1096 7.31 -36.83 25.51
CA TYR A 1096 8.50 -36.42 24.75
C TYR A 1096 9.23 -37.59 24.07
N ARG A 1097 8.95 -38.83 24.49
CA ARG A 1097 9.58 -40.05 23.96
C ARG A 1097 9.06 -40.45 22.59
N VAL A 1098 7.91 -39.93 22.17
CA VAL A 1098 7.28 -40.27 20.90
C VAL A 1098 6.87 -38.99 20.17
N GLY A 1099 7.32 -38.87 18.93
CA GLY A 1099 6.91 -37.79 18.04
C GLY A 1099 6.72 -38.25 16.62
N GLY A 1100 6.37 -37.31 15.75
CA GLY A 1100 6.12 -37.63 14.35
C GLY A 1100 6.47 -36.51 13.38
N VAL A 1101 6.67 -36.94 12.14
CA VAL A 1101 6.86 -36.06 10.97
C VAL A 1101 5.73 -36.34 9.99
N MET A 1102 5.10 -35.28 9.49
CA MET A 1102 4.11 -35.35 8.42
C MET A 1102 4.50 -34.41 7.30
N ILE A 1103 4.55 -34.91 6.06
CA ILE A 1103 4.95 -34.13 4.89
C ILE A 1103 4.27 -34.67 3.63
N ASP A 1104 3.75 -33.77 2.78
CA ASP A 1104 3.30 -34.13 1.43
C ASP A 1104 4.52 -34.35 0.54
N LEU A 1105 4.61 -35.53 -0.07
CA LEU A 1105 5.69 -35.82 -0.99
C LEU A 1105 5.42 -35.21 -2.37
N PRO A 1106 6.46 -34.92 -3.16
CA PRO A 1106 6.31 -34.67 -4.59
C PRO A 1106 5.52 -35.77 -5.28
N VAL A 1107 4.95 -35.47 -6.45
CA VAL A 1107 4.25 -36.49 -7.24
C VAL A 1107 5.25 -37.57 -7.64
N LEU A 1108 5.03 -38.78 -7.12
CA LEU A 1108 5.83 -39.96 -7.40
C LEU A 1108 5.43 -40.53 -8.78
N GLU A 1109 6.42 -40.81 -9.62
CA GLU A 1109 6.25 -41.39 -10.97
C GLU A 1109 5.75 -42.85 -10.92
N ASP A 1110 5.51 -43.50 -12.07
CA ASP A 1110 5.15 -44.93 -12.08
C ASP A 1110 6.37 -45.81 -11.77
N GLY A 1111 6.28 -46.64 -10.73
CA GLY A 1111 7.37 -47.53 -10.33
C GLY A 1111 7.61 -47.64 -8.82
N PRO A 1112 8.68 -48.35 -8.42
CA PRO A 1112 9.12 -48.39 -7.03
C PRO A 1112 9.90 -47.12 -6.67
N HIS A 1113 9.60 -46.57 -5.51
CA HIS A 1113 10.25 -45.40 -4.92
C HIS A 1113 10.89 -45.78 -3.58
N GLU A 1114 12.12 -45.32 -3.37
CA GLU A 1114 12.85 -45.54 -2.13
C GLU A 1114 12.65 -44.35 -1.19
N ILE A 1115 12.22 -44.64 0.04
CA ILE A 1115 12.02 -43.64 1.08
C ILE A 1115 12.83 -44.04 2.31
N ILE A 1116 13.73 -43.15 2.73
CA ILE A 1116 14.59 -43.33 3.90
C ILE A 1116 14.35 -42.19 4.86
N LEU A 1117 14.18 -42.49 6.14
CA LEU A 1117 14.15 -41.49 7.21
C LEU A 1117 15.25 -41.80 8.23
N GLU A 1118 16.08 -40.82 8.52
CA GLU A 1118 17.17 -40.87 9.49
C GLU A 1118 16.84 -39.98 10.67
N ALA A 1119 17.10 -40.44 11.90
CA ALA A 1119 16.88 -39.67 13.12
C ALA A 1119 17.88 -40.04 14.23
N TRP A 1120 18.01 -39.14 15.20
CA TRP A 1120 18.91 -39.28 16.35
C TRP A 1120 18.12 -39.11 17.65
N ASP A 1121 18.51 -39.86 18.68
CA ASP A 1121 18.04 -39.61 20.05
C ASP A 1121 18.83 -38.45 20.70
N THR A 1122 18.40 -38.00 21.88
CA THR A 1122 19.09 -36.94 22.64
C THR A 1122 20.51 -37.27 23.09
N HIS A 1123 20.93 -38.54 23.01
CA HIS A 1123 22.29 -39.02 23.30
C HIS A 1123 23.19 -39.09 22.05
N ASN A 1124 22.63 -38.78 20.89
CA ASN A 1124 23.22 -38.84 19.54
C ASN A 1124 23.41 -40.27 19.02
N ASN A 1125 22.60 -41.23 19.48
CA ASN A 1125 22.49 -42.54 18.86
C ASN A 1125 21.63 -42.44 17.61
N TRP A 1126 22.17 -42.92 16.49
CA TRP A 1126 21.55 -42.83 15.16
C TRP A 1126 20.72 -44.06 14.83
N SER A 1127 19.67 -43.88 14.04
CA SER A 1127 18.98 -44.96 13.35
C SER A 1127 18.40 -44.50 12.01
N GLU A 1128 18.27 -45.44 11.07
CA GLU A 1128 17.57 -45.24 9.80
C GLU A 1128 16.44 -46.24 9.63
N SER A 1129 15.39 -45.85 8.91
CA SER A 1129 14.35 -46.74 8.41
C SER A 1129 14.19 -46.56 6.91
N ARG A 1130 14.18 -47.67 6.18
CA ARG A 1130 14.05 -47.71 4.72
C ARG A 1130 12.81 -48.48 4.33
N VAL A 1131 11.97 -47.86 3.51
CA VAL A 1131 10.80 -48.50 2.91
C VAL A 1131 10.75 -48.27 1.40
N THR A 1132 10.15 -49.22 0.68
CA THR A 1132 9.86 -49.09 -0.74
C THR A 1132 8.37 -48.85 -0.93
N ALA A 1133 7.98 -47.81 -1.64
CA ALA A 1133 6.59 -47.54 -1.99
C ALA A 1133 6.41 -47.74 -3.50
N VAL A 1134 5.35 -48.43 -3.92
CA VAL A 1134 5.12 -48.71 -5.35
C VAL A 1134 3.96 -47.88 -5.87
N VAL A 1135 4.18 -47.05 -6.87
CA VAL A 1135 3.11 -46.36 -7.59
C VAL A 1135 2.75 -47.19 -8.82
N SER A 1136 1.45 -47.35 -9.08
CA SER A 1136 0.97 -47.93 -10.32
C SER A 1136 -0.35 -47.29 -10.76
N PRO A 1137 -0.42 -46.65 -11.94
CA PRO A 1137 -1.60 -45.90 -12.39
C PRO A 1137 -2.77 -46.79 -12.84
N GLY A 1138 -2.56 -48.09 -13.04
CA GLY A 1138 -3.61 -49.06 -13.43
C GLY A 1138 -3.98 -50.04 -12.31
N GLN A 1139 -5.10 -50.76 -12.44
CA GLN A 1139 -5.45 -51.82 -11.49
C GLN A 1139 -4.53 -53.04 -11.64
N ARG A 1140 -3.83 -53.36 -10.56
CA ARG A 1140 -2.89 -54.47 -10.44
C ARG A 1140 -3.14 -55.21 -9.13
N ILE A 1141 -2.99 -56.54 -9.18
CA ILE A 1141 -3.12 -57.44 -8.03
C ILE A 1141 -1.79 -58.17 -7.87
N ASP A 1142 -1.14 -57.99 -6.73
CA ASP A 1142 0.10 -58.70 -6.35
C ASP A 1142 -0.14 -59.57 -5.11
N ASP A 1143 0.78 -60.51 -4.84
CA ASP A 1143 0.81 -61.39 -3.65
C ASP A 1143 -0.49 -62.11 -3.31
N ALA A 1144 -1.25 -62.48 -4.34
CA ALA A 1144 -2.47 -63.26 -4.21
C ALA A 1144 -2.15 -64.66 -3.68
N VAL A 1145 -2.44 -64.90 -2.40
CA VAL A 1145 -2.27 -66.18 -1.72
C VAL A 1145 -3.51 -66.53 -0.89
N PHE A 1146 -3.63 -67.80 -0.54
CA PHE A 1146 -4.67 -68.28 0.37
C PHE A 1146 -3.99 -68.82 1.64
N PHE A 1147 -4.44 -68.39 2.83
CA PHE A 1147 -3.84 -68.75 4.10
C PHE A 1147 -4.89 -69.07 5.19
N PRO A 1148 -4.72 -70.12 6.01
CA PRO A 1148 -3.71 -71.17 5.86
C PRO A 1148 -4.01 -72.06 4.64
N ASN A 1149 -2.97 -72.59 4.00
CA ASN A 1149 -3.08 -73.57 2.92
C ASN A 1149 -2.11 -74.74 3.17
N PRO A 1150 -2.60 -75.98 3.43
CA PRO A 1150 -4.01 -76.39 3.43
C PRO A 1150 -4.82 -75.85 4.62
N THR A 1151 -6.15 -75.72 4.47
CA THR A 1151 -7.10 -75.39 5.56
C THR A 1151 -8.06 -76.55 5.83
N SER A 1152 -8.57 -76.66 7.07
CA SER A 1152 -9.62 -77.63 7.44
C SER A 1152 -11.04 -77.08 7.26
N ASP A 1153 -11.25 -75.78 7.47
CA ASP A 1153 -12.59 -75.18 7.57
C ASP A 1153 -12.69 -73.83 6.84
N THR A 1154 -11.92 -72.83 7.28
CA THR A 1154 -11.93 -71.46 6.76
C THR A 1154 -10.52 -70.96 6.51
N GLY A 1155 -10.36 -69.99 5.61
CA GLY A 1155 -9.09 -69.29 5.46
C GLY A 1155 -9.31 -67.92 4.82
N HIS A 1156 -8.24 -67.25 4.43
CA HIS A 1156 -8.29 -65.90 3.88
C HIS A 1156 -7.59 -65.86 2.53
N PHE A 1157 -8.21 -65.21 1.57
CA PHE A 1157 -7.52 -64.73 0.37
C PHE A 1157 -6.85 -63.41 0.72
N THR A 1158 -5.53 -63.39 0.66
CA THR A 1158 -4.74 -62.17 0.85
C THR A 1158 -4.14 -61.75 -0.48
N PHE A 1159 -4.17 -60.46 -0.79
CA PHE A 1159 -3.62 -59.88 -2.02
C PHE A 1159 -3.41 -58.38 -1.82
N SER A 1160 -2.53 -57.76 -2.59
CA SER A 1160 -2.32 -56.30 -2.58
C SER A 1160 -2.88 -55.66 -3.84
N LEU A 1161 -3.56 -54.52 -3.70
CA LEU A 1161 -4.15 -53.78 -4.82
C LEU A 1161 -3.47 -52.43 -5.04
N SER A 1162 -3.23 -52.06 -6.29
CA SER A 1162 -2.70 -50.73 -6.66
C SER A 1162 -3.71 -49.59 -6.53
N ALA A 1163 -5.01 -49.90 -6.55
CA ALA A 1163 -6.10 -48.95 -6.36
C ALA A 1163 -7.32 -49.65 -5.76
N PRO A 1164 -8.21 -48.94 -5.06
CA PRO A 1164 -9.46 -49.52 -4.58
C PRO A 1164 -10.27 -50.12 -5.74
N ALA A 1165 -10.83 -51.30 -5.53
CA ALA A 1165 -11.48 -52.07 -6.59
C ALA A 1165 -12.59 -52.96 -6.06
N THR A 1166 -13.57 -53.27 -6.92
CA THR A 1166 -14.46 -54.41 -6.64
C THR A 1166 -13.70 -55.69 -6.95
N VAL A 1167 -13.44 -56.50 -5.92
CA VAL A 1167 -12.72 -57.77 -6.02
C VAL A 1167 -13.73 -58.91 -6.16
N ARG A 1168 -13.50 -59.76 -7.14
CA ARG A 1168 -14.23 -61.00 -7.35
C ARG A 1168 -13.28 -62.19 -7.25
N ILE A 1169 -13.55 -63.09 -6.31
CA ILE A 1169 -12.76 -64.30 -6.08
C ILE A 1169 -13.63 -65.50 -6.44
N ARG A 1170 -13.22 -66.28 -7.45
CA ARG A 1170 -13.90 -67.52 -7.83
C ARG A 1170 -13.04 -68.72 -7.47
N ILE A 1171 -13.63 -69.69 -6.80
CA ILE A 1171 -12.98 -70.96 -6.45
C ILE A 1171 -13.51 -72.05 -7.37
N TYR A 1172 -12.61 -72.89 -7.89
CA TYR A 1172 -12.87 -73.95 -8.87
C TYR A 1172 -12.33 -75.30 -8.40
N THR A 1173 -12.99 -76.38 -8.79
CA THR A 1173 -12.37 -77.72 -8.80
C THR A 1173 -11.21 -77.77 -9.81
N VAL A 1174 -10.32 -78.76 -9.70
CA VAL A 1174 -9.28 -79.04 -10.72
C VAL A 1174 -9.83 -79.29 -12.13
N SER A 1175 -11.12 -79.65 -12.26
CA SER A 1175 -11.79 -79.82 -13.56
C SER A 1175 -12.34 -78.52 -14.17
N GLY A 1176 -12.19 -77.38 -13.48
CA GLY A 1176 -12.65 -76.06 -13.93
C GLY A 1176 -14.09 -75.69 -13.55
N ARG A 1177 -14.81 -76.53 -12.80
CA ARG A 1177 -16.15 -76.19 -12.26
C ARG A 1177 -16.03 -75.20 -11.09
N VAL A 1178 -16.73 -74.06 -11.15
CA VAL A 1178 -16.86 -73.10 -10.03
C VAL A 1178 -17.61 -73.76 -8.87
N VAL A 1179 -17.06 -73.67 -7.66
CA VAL A 1179 -17.65 -74.20 -6.42
C VAL A 1179 -18.05 -73.11 -5.45
N ASP A 1180 -17.46 -71.92 -5.55
CA ASP A 1180 -17.82 -70.77 -4.72
C ASP A 1180 -17.39 -69.45 -5.39
N GLU A 1181 -18.03 -68.35 -4.99
CA GLU A 1181 -17.71 -67.00 -5.48
C GLU A 1181 -17.90 -65.96 -4.37
N ILE A 1182 -16.85 -65.17 -4.13
CA ILE A 1182 -16.85 -64.05 -3.19
C ILE A 1182 -16.77 -62.75 -3.98
N LYS A 1183 -17.60 -61.77 -3.59
CA LYS A 1183 -17.48 -60.38 -4.03
C LYS A 1183 -17.19 -59.53 -2.82
N ALA A 1184 -16.15 -58.72 -2.89
CA ALA A 1184 -15.74 -57.80 -1.83
C ALA A 1184 -15.26 -56.48 -2.44
N HIS A 1185 -15.18 -55.45 -1.62
CA HIS A 1185 -14.45 -54.24 -1.97
C HIS A 1185 -13.05 -54.35 -1.38
N GLY A 1186 -12.04 -54.20 -2.24
CA GLY A 1186 -10.65 -54.11 -1.83
C GLY A 1186 -10.20 -52.65 -1.77
N LEU A 1187 -9.42 -52.32 -0.75
CA LEU A 1187 -8.75 -51.02 -0.61
C LEU A 1187 -7.39 -51.07 -1.31
N ARG A 1188 -6.76 -49.90 -1.51
CA ARG A 1188 -5.35 -49.83 -1.95
C ARG A 1188 -4.45 -50.48 -0.88
N GLY A 1189 -3.39 -51.16 -1.30
CA GLY A 1189 -2.47 -51.87 -0.41
C GLY A 1189 -2.95 -53.29 -0.07
N HIS A 1190 -2.50 -53.82 1.07
CA HIS A 1190 -2.81 -55.18 1.50
C HIS A 1190 -4.31 -55.37 1.82
N ASN A 1191 -4.89 -56.45 1.31
CA ASN A 1191 -6.26 -56.86 1.55
C ASN A 1191 -6.34 -58.28 2.07
N GLN A 1192 -7.31 -58.54 2.94
CA GLN A 1192 -7.60 -59.88 3.47
C GLN A 1192 -9.11 -60.16 3.42
N ILE A 1193 -9.51 -61.18 2.64
CA ILE A 1193 -10.90 -61.56 2.46
C ILE A 1193 -11.13 -62.97 3.01
N LEU A 1194 -11.97 -63.08 4.05
CA LEU A 1194 -12.36 -64.36 4.62
C LEU A 1194 -13.13 -65.22 3.61
N TRP A 1195 -12.70 -66.47 3.47
CA TRP A 1195 -13.43 -67.53 2.81
C TRP A 1195 -13.88 -68.58 3.82
N ALA A 1196 -15.19 -68.71 3.95
CA ALA A 1196 -15.87 -69.81 4.60
C ALA A 1196 -16.73 -70.51 3.53
N PRO A 1197 -16.43 -71.75 3.12
CA PRO A 1197 -17.17 -72.44 2.08
C PRO A 1197 -18.66 -72.54 2.41
N THR A 1198 -19.52 -72.11 1.50
CA THR A 1198 -20.98 -72.17 1.68
C THR A 1198 -21.56 -73.58 1.49
N LEU A 1199 -20.77 -74.50 0.95
CA LEU A 1199 -21.11 -75.90 0.69
C LEU A 1199 -20.04 -76.82 1.30
N SER A 1200 -20.42 -78.04 1.67
CA SER A 1200 -19.46 -79.07 2.07
C SER A 1200 -18.60 -79.48 0.88
N LEU A 1201 -17.34 -79.08 0.90
CA LEU A 1201 -16.37 -79.38 -0.15
C LEU A 1201 -15.65 -80.69 0.15
N ALA A 1202 -15.42 -81.50 -0.89
CA ALA A 1202 -14.61 -82.71 -0.75
C ALA A 1202 -13.13 -82.33 -0.51
N GLY A 1203 -12.43 -83.11 0.31
CA GLY A 1203 -10.98 -82.91 0.53
C GLY A 1203 -10.20 -83.06 -0.78
N GLY A 1204 -9.42 -82.05 -1.14
CA GLY A 1204 -8.66 -82.02 -2.39
C GLY A 1204 -8.14 -80.62 -2.75
N SER A 1205 -7.49 -80.51 -3.91
CA SER A 1205 -6.98 -79.23 -4.41
C SER A 1205 -8.07 -78.43 -5.12
N TYR A 1206 -8.12 -77.13 -4.84
CA TYR A 1206 -8.98 -76.16 -5.53
C TYR A 1206 -8.11 -75.08 -6.17
N LEU A 1207 -8.53 -74.61 -7.34
CA LEU A 1207 -7.94 -73.46 -8.01
C LEU A 1207 -8.76 -72.23 -7.66
N TYR A 1208 -8.14 -71.07 -7.52
CA TYR A 1208 -8.88 -69.82 -7.38
C TYR A 1208 -8.40 -68.78 -8.38
N ARG A 1209 -9.28 -67.85 -8.72
CA ARG A 1209 -8.97 -66.69 -9.55
C ARG A 1209 -9.51 -65.44 -8.87
N ILE A 1210 -8.63 -64.49 -8.63
CA ILE A 1210 -8.97 -63.15 -8.16
C ILE A 1210 -8.98 -62.23 -9.39
N THR A 1211 -10.05 -61.46 -9.55
CA THR A 1211 -10.18 -60.43 -10.59
C THR A 1211 -10.69 -59.16 -9.97
N THR A 1212 -10.14 -58.03 -10.36
CA THR A 1212 -10.62 -56.71 -9.97
C THR A 1212 -11.39 -56.06 -11.11
N HIS A 1213 -12.35 -55.22 -10.74
CA HIS A 1213 -13.07 -54.34 -11.64
C HIS A 1213 -12.97 -52.91 -11.10
N GLY A 1214 -12.56 -51.99 -11.99
CA GLY A 1214 -12.54 -50.54 -11.77
C GLY A 1214 -13.93 -49.98 -11.56
#